data_AF-A0A654ZVT6-F1
#
_entry.id   AF-A0A654ZVT6-F1
#
_cell.length_a   1.000
_cell.length_b   1.000
_cell.length_c   1.000
_cell.angle_alpha   90.00
_cell.angle_beta   90.00
_cell.angle_gamma   90.00
#
_symmetry.space_group_name_H-M   'P 1'
#
loop_
_entity.id
_entity.type
_entity.pdbx_description
1 polymer ?
#
loop_
_entity_poly.entity_id
_entity_poly.type
_entity_poly.pdbx_seq_one_letter_code
_entity_poly.pdbx_strand_id
1 'polypeptide(L)'
;MLDQRPFDVQVMGAAALHLGNVAEMKTGEGKTLTCVLPAYLNALAGNGVHIVTVNDYLAKRDSEWMGRVHRFLGLQVGVILATMTPDERRVAYNADITYGTNNEFGFDYLRDNMAHSLDDLVQRGHHYAIVDEVDSILIDEARTPLIISGPADGASNWYTEFARLAPLMEKDVHYEVDLRKRTVGVHEKGVEFVEDQLGIDNLYEAANSPLVSYLNNALKAKELFSRDKDYIVRDGEVLIVDEFTGRVLIGRRYNEGMHQAIEAKEHVEIKAENQTLATITLQNYFRLYDKLAGMTGTAQTEAAELHEIYKLGVVSIPTNMPMIREDQSDLIYKTEEAKYIAVVDDVAERYAKGQPVLIGTTSVERSEYLSRQFTKRRIPHNVLNAKYHEQEATIIAVAGRRGGVTVATNMAGRGTDIVLGGNVDFLTDQRLRERGLDPVETPEEYEAAWHSELPIVKEEASKEAKEVIEAGGLYVLGTERHESRRIDNQLRGRSGRQGDPGESRFYLSLGDELMRRFNGAALETLLTRLNLPDDVPIEAKMVTRAIKSAQTQVEQQNFEVRKNVLKYDEVMNQQRKVIYAERRRILEGENLKDQALDMVRDVITAYVDGATGEGYAEDWDLDALWTALKTLYPVGITADSLTRKDHEFERDDLTREELLEALLKDAERAYAAREAELEEIAGEGAMRQLERNVLLNVIDRKWREHLYEMDYLKEGIGLRAMAQRDPLVEYQREGYDMFMAMLDGMKEESVGFLFNVTVEAVPAPPVAPAAEPAELAEFAAAAAAAAQQRSAVDGGARERAPSALRAKGVASESPALTYSGPAEDGSAQVQRNGGGAHKTPAGVPAGASRRERREAARRQGRGAKPPKSVKKR
;
A
#
# COMPACT_ATOMS: atom_id res chain seq x y z
N MET A 1 -37.00 0.52 6.26
CA MET A 1 -35.60 0.51 5.78
C MET A 1 -35.43 -0.60 4.75
N LEU A 2 -34.74 -1.72 5.01
CA LEU A 2 -34.39 -2.65 3.92
C LEU A 2 -35.48 -3.63 3.45
N ASP A 3 -36.58 -3.79 4.19
CA ASP A 3 -37.58 -4.89 4.00
C ASP A 3 -36.98 -6.30 4.01
N GLN A 4 -35.82 -6.44 4.67
CA GLN A 4 -35.12 -7.70 4.88
C GLN A 4 -34.83 -7.87 6.37
N ARG A 5 -35.32 -8.98 6.94
CA ARG A 5 -35.00 -9.37 8.32
C ARG A 5 -33.81 -10.33 8.29
N PRO A 6 -32.74 -10.06 9.07
CA PRO A 6 -31.66 -11.03 9.21
C PRO A 6 -32.17 -12.42 9.62
N PHE A 7 -31.71 -13.47 8.94
CA PHE A 7 -31.96 -14.87 9.26
C PHE A 7 -31.19 -15.30 10.51
N ASP A 8 -31.59 -16.43 11.09
CA ASP A 8 -30.96 -16.95 12.31
C ASP A 8 -29.47 -17.27 12.08
N VAL A 9 -29.13 -17.81 10.90
CA VAL A 9 -27.73 -18.07 10.51
C VAL A 9 -26.90 -16.79 10.37
N GLN A 10 -27.53 -15.68 9.98
CA GLN A 10 -26.87 -14.37 9.92
C GLN A 10 -26.61 -13.83 11.34
N VAL A 11 -27.52 -14.05 12.29
CA VAL A 11 -27.27 -13.73 13.71
C VAL A 11 -26.13 -14.57 14.28
N MET A 12 -26.04 -15.85 13.91
CA MET A 12 -24.89 -16.71 14.28
C MET A 12 -23.58 -16.17 13.72
N GLY A 13 -23.56 -15.79 12.43
CA GLY A 13 -22.40 -15.16 11.80
C GLY A 13 -22.01 -13.84 12.45
N ALA A 14 -22.98 -12.99 12.76
CA ALA A 14 -22.78 -11.73 13.47
C ALA A 14 -22.14 -11.92 14.86
N ALA A 15 -22.59 -12.93 15.61
CA ALA A 15 -21.98 -13.26 16.90
C ALA A 15 -20.53 -13.74 16.74
N ALA A 16 -20.25 -14.58 15.74
CA ALA A 16 -18.89 -15.03 15.45
C ALA A 16 -17.95 -13.86 15.11
N LEU A 17 -18.43 -12.90 14.30
CA LEU A 17 -17.69 -11.68 13.97
C LEU A 17 -17.41 -10.83 15.21
N HIS A 18 -18.42 -10.59 16.06
CA HIS A 18 -18.22 -9.81 17.29
C HIS A 18 -17.19 -10.43 18.24
N LEU A 19 -17.12 -11.76 18.29
CA LEU A 19 -16.15 -12.54 19.06
C LEU A 19 -14.74 -12.58 18.45
N GLY A 20 -14.48 -11.88 17.35
CA GLY A 20 -13.16 -11.80 16.73
C GLY A 20 -12.79 -13.04 15.93
N ASN A 21 -13.75 -13.65 15.22
CA ASN A 21 -13.52 -14.81 14.36
C ASN A 21 -13.83 -14.49 12.89
N VAL A 22 -13.41 -15.40 12.02
CA VAL A 22 -13.86 -15.47 10.64
C VAL A 22 -15.16 -16.26 10.56
N ALA A 23 -16.23 -15.62 10.09
CA ALA A 23 -17.50 -16.26 9.76
C ALA A 23 -17.45 -16.79 8.32
N GLU A 24 -17.30 -18.11 8.16
CA GLU A 24 -17.42 -18.73 6.84
C GLU A 24 -18.90 -18.93 6.49
N MET A 25 -19.43 -18.03 5.67
CA MET A 25 -20.81 -18.03 5.18
C MET A 25 -20.81 -18.10 3.66
N LYS A 26 -21.51 -19.09 3.08
CA LYS A 26 -21.53 -19.30 1.63
C LYS A 26 -22.12 -18.08 0.90
N THR A 27 -21.78 -17.95 -0.38
CA THR A 27 -22.23 -16.82 -1.21
C THR A 27 -23.76 -16.81 -1.29
N GLY A 28 -24.36 -15.63 -1.14
CA GLY A 28 -25.82 -15.49 -1.08
C GLY A 28 -26.45 -15.69 0.31
N GLU A 29 -25.68 -15.97 1.37
CA GLU A 29 -26.18 -15.96 2.76
C GLU A 29 -26.34 -14.55 3.35
N GLY A 30 -26.04 -13.50 2.59
CA GLY A 30 -26.15 -12.10 3.01
C GLY A 30 -25.04 -11.67 3.98
N LYS A 31 -23.77 -11.79 3.55
CA LYS A 31 -22.59 -11.33 4.28
C LYS A 31 -22.66 -9.86 4.66
N THR A 32 -22.95 -9.01 3.68
CA THR A 32 -23.05 -7.55 3.84
C THR A 32 -24.07 -7.15 4.92
N LEU A 33 -25.27 -7.76 4.90
CA LEU A 33 -26.30 -7.52 5.93
C LEU A 33 -25.91 -8.08 7.30
N THR A 34 -25.25 -9.23 7.35
CA THR A 34 -24.77 -9.84 8.60
C THR A 34 -23.78 -8.93 9.33
N CYS A 35 -22.93 -8.23 8.58
CA CYS A 35 -21.93 -7.31 9.10
C CYS A 35 -22.52 -6.11 9.86
N VAL A 36 -23.75 -5.71 9.55
CA VAL A 36 -24.43 -4.57 10.21
C VAL A 36 -24.55 -4.78 11.72
N LEU A 37 -24.82 -6.00 12.17
CA LEU A 37 -25.05 -6.32 13.57
C LEU A 37 -23.79 -6.10 14.45
N PRO A 38 -22.64 -6.74 14.16
CA PRO A 38 -21.42 -6.53 14.94
C PRO A 38 -20.85 -5.13 14.72
N ALA A 39 -21.00 -4.53 13.55
CA ALA A 39 -20.56 -3.16 13.30
C ALA A 39 -21.33 -2.18 14.20
N TYR A 40 -22.66 -2.28 14.25
CA TYR A 40 -23.50 -1.48 15.14
C TYR A 40 -23.11 -1.66 16.60
N LEU A 41 -23.02 -2.91 17.09
CA LEU A 41 -22.72 -3.19 18.50
C LEU A 41 -21.38 -2.59 18.95
N ASN A 42 -20.33 -2.72 18.12
CA ASN A 42 -19.00 -2.23 18.46
C ASN A 42 -18.85 -0.72 18.24
N ALA A 43 -19.62 -0.14 17.31
CA ALA A 43 -19.66 1.30 17.10
C ALA A 43 -20.18 2.08 18.32
N LEU A 44 -21.02 1.45 19.17
CA LEU A 44 -21.52 2.05 20.41
C LEU A 44 -20.40 2.44 21.40
N ALA A 45 -19.19 1.91 21.25
CA ALA A 45 -18.04 2.31 22.06
C ALA A 45 -17.48 3.70 21.68
N GLY A 46 -17.89 4.26 20.53
CA GLY A 46 -17.45 5.59 20.06
C GLY A 46 -16.03 5.63 19.48
N ASN A 47 -15.32 4.50 19.46
CA ASN A 47 -13.94 4.41 18.99
C ASN A 47 -13.81 4.26 17.47
N GLY A 48 -14.90 3.94 16.77
CA GLY A 48 -14.91 3.70 15.32
C GLY A 48 -14.76 2.23 14.94
N VAL A 49 -15.41 1.83 13.85
CA VAL A 49 -15.33 0.47 13.27
C VAL A 49 -14.94 0.56 11.80
N HIS A 50 -13.91 -0.16 11.40
CA HIS A 50 -13.45 -0.20 10.00
C HIS A 50 -13.99 -1.45 9.30
N ILE A 51 -14.72 -1.26 8.21
CA ILE A 51 -15.21 -2.33 7.35
C ILE A 51 -14.38 -2.32 6.06
N VAL A 52 -13.62 -3.39 5.85
CA VAL A 52 -12.69 -3.48 4.72
C VAL A 52 -13.30 -4.33 3.62
N THR A 53 -13.34 -3.79 2.41
CA THR A 53 -13.79 -4.49 1.19
C THR A 53 -12.66 -4.56 0.17
N VAL A 54 -12.87 -5.32 -0.91
CA VAL A 54 -11.85 -5.58 -1.94
C VAL A 54 -11.61 -4.37 -2.85
N ASN A 55 -12.61 -3.49 -3.07
CA ASN A 55 -12.46 -2.32 -3.92
C ASN A 55 -13.38 -1.15 -3.54
N ASP A 56 -13.05 0.03 -4.04
CA ASP A 56 -13.73 1.30 -3.77
C ASP A 56 -15.22 1.28 -4.14
N TYR A 57 -15.59 0.55 -5.20
CA TYR A 57 -16.98 0.41 -5.62
C TYR A 57 -17.81 -0.32 -4.55
N LEU A 58 -17.30 -1.44 -4.01
CA LEU A 58 -17.96 -2.19 -2.96
C LEU A 58 -18.01 -1.39 -1.65
N ALA A 59 -16.92 -0.70 -1.28
CA ALA A 59 -16.88 0.17 -0.12
C ALA A 59 -17.97 1.26 -0.20
N LYS A 60 -18.05 1.98 -1.32
CA LYS A 60 -19.07 3.01 -1.56
C LYS A 60 -20.47 2.44 -1.51
N ARG A 61 -20.74 1.38 -2.29
CA ARG A 61 -22.05 0.73 -2.36
C ARG A 61 -22.51 0.25 -0.98
N ASP A 62 -21.65 -0.44 -0.23
CA ASP A 62 -22.04 -1.05 1.04
C ASP A 62 -22.20 0.00 2.14
N SER A 63 -21.37 1.05 2.15
CA SER A 63 -21.54 2.19 3.04
C SER A 63 -22.86 2.94 2.80
N GLU A 64 -23.27 3.10 1.53
CA GLU A 64 -24.51 3.78 1.17
C GLU A 64 -25.73 2.87 1.42
N TRP A 65 -25.62 1.58 1.10
CA TRP A 65 -26.71 0.61 1.20
C TRP A 65 -26.98 0.18 2.65
N MET A 66 -25.97 -0.34 3.35
CA MET A 66 -26.11 -0.74 4.77
C MET A 66 -26.12 0.45 5.71
N GLY A 67 -25.49 1.57 5.32
CA GLY A 67 -25.55 2.80 6.08
C GLY A 67 -26.96 3.34 6.29
N ARG A 68 -27.94 2.94 5.46
CA ARG A 68 -29.36 3.25 5.70
C ARG A 68 -29.84 2.73 7.05
N VAL A 69 -29.42 1.53 7.44
CA VAL A 69 -29.76 0.93 8.74
C VAL A 69 -29.03 1.65 9.87
N HIS A 70 -27.73 1.90 9.71
CA HIS A 70 -26.92 2.57 10.73
C HIS A 70 -27.37 4.01 10.99
N ARG A 71 -27.64 4.77 9.93
CA ARG A 71 -28.14 6.15 10.00
C ARG A 71 -29.55 6.21 10.61
N PHE A 72 -30.42 5.27 10.28
CA PHE A 72 -31.71 5.13 10.95
C PHE A 72 -31.57 4.91 12.46
N LEU A 73 -30.55 4.18 12.89
CA LEU A 73 -30.24 3.95 14.31
C LEU A 73 -29.40 5.06 14.96
N GLY A 74 -29.14 6.17 14.25
CA GLY A 74 -28.46 7.36 14.76
C GLY A 74 -26.93 7.35 14.65
N LEU A 75 -26.32 6.36 13.98
CA LEU A 75 -24.88 6.32 13.73
C LEU A 75 -24.50 7.04 12.44
N GLN A 76 -23.30 7.61 12.40
CA GLN A 76 -22.68 8.13 11.20
C GLN A 76 -21.88 7.05 10.48
N VAL A 77 -21.96 7.04 9.15
CA VAL A 77 -21.22 6.12 8.28
C VAL A 77 -20.38 6.92 7.30
N GLY A 78 -19.07 6.70 7.32
CA GLY A 78 -18.09 7.26 6.41
C GLY A 78 -17.62 6.23 5.38
N VAL A 79 -17.04 6.72 4.29
CA VAL A 79 -16.33 5.91 3.30
C VAL A 79 -15.02 6.61 2.94
N ILE A 80 -13.95 5.85 2.79
CA ILE A 80 -12.67 6.32 2.22
C ILE A 80 -12.51 5.75 0.82
N LEU A 81 -12.15 6.62 -0.12
CA LEU A 81 -11.96 6.30 -1.55
C LEU A 81 -10.65 6.93 -2.02
N ALA A 82 -10.01 6.32 -3.03
CA ALA A 82 -8.72 6.78 -3.54
C ALA A 82 -8.70 8.26 -3.96
N THR A 83 -9.84 8.80 -4.42
CA THR A 83 -9.97 10.19 -4.89
C THR A 83 -10.09 11.23 -3.78
N MET A 84 -10.27 10.81 -2.52
CA MET A 84 -10.56 11.73 -1.42
C MET A 84 -9.32 12.45 -0.90
N THR A 85 -9.51 13.72 -0.56
CA THR A 85 -8.54 14.58 0.10
C THR A 85 -8.37 14.20 1.58
N PRO A 86 -7.26 14.62 2.24
CA PRO A 86 -7.06 14.37 3.67
C PRO A 86 -8.21 14.87 4.56
N ASP A 87 -8.80 16.03 4.23
CA ASP A 87 -9.89 16.60 5.02
C ASP A 87 -11.18 15.77 4.93
N GLU A 88 -11.54 15.32 3.72
CA GLU A 88 -12.68 14.43 3.52
C GLU A 88 -12.48 13.09 4.24
N ARG A 89 -11.24 12.56 4.22
CA ARG A 89 -10.89 11.32 4.93
C ARG A 89 -11.02 11.46 6.44
N ARG A 90 -10.56 12.58 7.02
CA ARG A 90 -10.69 12.84 8.46
C ARG A 90 -12.15 12.85 8.89
N VAL A 91 -13.04 13.44 8.09
CA VAL A 91 -14.50 13.36 8.33
C VAL A 91 -14.98 11.91 8.26
N ALA A 92 -14.55 11.13 7.27
CA ALA A 92 -14.95 9.74 7.11
C ALA A 92 -14.46 8.83 8.25
N TYR A 93 -13.23 9.02 8.75
CA TYR A 93 -12.72 8.29 9.92
C TYR A 93 -13.40 8.71 11.22
N ASN A 94 -13.83 9.97 11.35
CA ASN A 94 -14.55 10.45 12.52
C ASN A 94 -15.98 9.90 12.65
N ALA A 95 -16.52 9.28 11.59
CA ALA A 95 -17.78 8.56 11.65
C ALA A 95 -17.70 7.32 12.57
N ASP A 96 -18.84 6.84 13.07
CA ASP A 96 -18.89 5.66 13.94
C ASP A 96 -18.47 4.37 13.22
N ILE A 97 -18.75 4.29 11.91
CA ILE A 97 -18.37 3.18 11.03
C ILE A 97 -17.76 3.76 9.75
N THR A 98 -16.61 3.26 9.34
CA THR A 98 -15.89 3.70 8.14
C THR A 98 -15.67 2.51 7.21
N TYR A 99 -16.17 2.62 5.97
CA TYR A 99 -15.91 1.65 4.91
C TYR A 99 -14.70 2.06 4.08
N GLY A 100 -13.94 1.09 3.59
CA GLY A 100 -12.80 1.36 2.72
C GLY A 100 -12.17 0.09 2.17
N THR A 101 -11.04 0.23 1.50
CA THR A 101 -10.22 -0.90 1.02
C THR A 101 -8.97 -1.04 1.87
N ASN A 102 -8.35 -2.23 1.85
CA ASN A 102 -7.10 -2.46 2.56
C ASN A 102 -6.00 -1.45 2.15
N ASN A 103 -5.97 -1.06 0.87
CA ASN A 103 -5.03 -0.09 0.32
C ASN A 103 -5.26 1.29 0.92
N GLU A 104 -6.50 1.78 0.91
CA GLU A 104 -6.81 3.11 1.46
C GLU A 104 -6.50 3.21 2.95
N PHE A 105 -6.94 2.22 3.73
CA PHE A 105 -6.66 2.14 5.16
C PHE A 105 -5.15 2.05 5.46
N GLY A 106 -4.42 1.20 4.74
CA GLY A 106 -3.00 1.03 4.96
C GLY A 106 -2.16 2.22 4.48
N PHE A 107 -2.51 2.86 3.37
CA PHE A 107 -1.81 4.07 2.91
C PHE A 107 -2.14 5.31 3.75
N ASP A 108 -3.35 5.43 4.30
CA ASP A 108 -3.66 6.45 5.30
C ASP A 108 -2.80 6.24 6.55
N TYR A 109 -2.65 5.00 7.04
CA TYR A 109 -1.73 4.69 8.14
C TYR A 109 -0.28 5.09 7.82
N LEU A 110 0.23 4.74 6.63
CA LEU A 110 1.59 5.11 6.25
C LEU A 110 1.75 6.64 6.13
N ARG A 111 0.75 7.36 5.60
CA ARG A 111 0.75 8.83 5.53
C ARG A 111 0.70 9.49 6.89
N ASP A 112 -0.12 8.99 7.80
CA ASP A 112 -0.22 9.48 9.18
C ASP A 112 1.14 9.37 9.90
N ASN A 113 1.87 8.27 9.72
CA ASN A 113 3.21 8.11 10.30
C ASN A 113 4.33 8.87 9.52
N MET A 114 3.98 9.60 8.46
CA MET A 114 4.86 10.55 7.77
C MET A 114 4.43 12.02 7.97
N ALA A 115 3.30 12.27 8.64
CA ALA A 115 2.76 13.61 8.85
C ALA A 115 3.71 14.48 9.68
N HIS A 116 3.72 15.79 9.39
CA HIS A 116 4.55 16.78 10.09
C HIS A 116 3.77 17.59 11.13
N SER A 117 2.44 17.51 11.12
CA SER A 117 1.54 18.11 12.09
C SER A 117 0.51 17.08 12.55
N LEU A 118 0.04 17.22 13.79
CA LEU A 118 -1.06 16.41 14.31
C LEU A 118 -2.37 16.66 13.54
N ASP A 119 -2.56 17.89 13.03
CA ASP A 119 -3.75 18.25 12.25
C ASP A 119 -3.81 17.53 10.90
N ASP A 120 -2.65 17.09 10.38
CA ASP A 120 -2.58 16.39 9.09
C ASP A 120 -2.99 14.91 9.20
N LEU A 121 -3.11 14.38 10.42
CA LEU A 121 -3.56 13.02 10.66
C LEU A 121 -5.02 12.83 10.24
N VAL A 122 -5.30 11.71 9.59
CA VAL A 122 -6.66 11.36 9.15
C VAL A 122 -7.27 10.23 9.95
N GLN A 123 -6.48 9.27 10.44
CA GLN A 123 -6.98 8.15 11.26
C GLN A 123 -7.05 8.51 12.74
N ARG A 124 -7.80 7.71 13.50
CA ARG A 124 -8.00 7.88 14.95
C ARG A 124 -7.80 6.61 15.76
N GLY A 125 -6.89 5.74 15.30
CA GLY A 125 -6.58 4.45 15.95
C GLY A 125 -7.10 3.23 15.18
N HIS A 126 -6.85 2.05 15.74
CA HIS A 126 -7.15 0.75 15.12
C HIS A 126 -7.92 -0.11 16.13
N HIS A 127 -9.23 0.10 16.24
CA HIS A 127 -10.03 -0.53 17.30
C HIS A 127 -10.67 -1.84 16.86
N TYR A 128 -11.51 -1.80 15.83
CA TYR A 128 -12.15 -3.00 15.31
C TYR A 128 -12.19 -2.98 13.78
N ALA A 129 -11.63 -4.02 13.16
CA ALA A 129 -11.74 -4.26 11.73
C ALA A 129 -12.57 -5.50 11.45
N ILE A 130 -13.54 -5.37 10.53
CA ILE A 130 -14.23 -6.50 9.90
C ILE A 130 -13.80 -6.54 8.44
N VAL A 131 -13.07 -7.59 8.07
CA VAL A 131 -12.56 -7.78 6.70
C VAL A 131 -13.54 -8.62 5.90
N ASP A 132 -14.22 -8.01 4.92
CA ASP A 132 -14.99 -8.74 3.92
C ASP A 132 -14.04 -9.42 2.92
N GLU A 133 -14.44 -10.60 2.43
CA GLU A 133 -13.60 -11.47 1.60
C GLU A 133 -12.19 -11.67 2.21
N VAL A 134 -12.16 -12.03 3.50
CA VAL A 134 -10.93 -12.14 4.31
C VAL A 134 -9.85 -13.02 3.69
N ASP A 135 -10.23 -14.06 2.95
CA ASP A 135 -9.30 -14.95 2.25
C ASP A 135 -8.68 -14.29 1.02
N SER A 136 -9.35 -13.35 0.38
CA SER A 136 -8.74 -12.56 -0.69
C SER A 136 -7.79 -11.51 -0.13
N ILE A 137 -8.18 -10.78 0.90
CA ILE A 137 -7.37 -9.68 1.44
C ILE A 137 -6.21 -10.19 2.31
N LEU A 138 -6.47 -11.04 3.31
CA LEU A 138 -5.46 -11.46 4.27
C LEU A 138 -4.59 -12.62 3.80
N ILE A 139 -4.93 -13.27 2.68
CA ILE A 139 -4.20 -14.41 2.11
C ILE A 139 -3.77 -14.16 0.65
N ASP A 140 -4.65 -13.81 -0.29
CA ASP A 140 -4.21 -13.63 -1.69
C ASP A 140 -3.41 -12.34 -1.92
N GLU A 141 -3.89 -11.21 -1.39
CA GLU A 141 -3.27 -9.89 -1.52
C GLU A 141 -2.08 -9.67 -0.57
N ALA A 142 -2.04 -10.42 0.53
CA ALA A 142 -0.98 -10.38 1.53
C ALA A 142 0.40 -10.88 1.02
N ARG A 143 0.52 -11.16 -0.30
CA ARG A 143 1.78 -11.42 -1.01
C ARG A 143 2.58 -10.14 -1.28
N THR A 144 1.93 -8.99 -1.33
CA THR A 144 2.58 -7.72 -1.69
C THR A 144 2.44 -6.72 -0.54
N PRO A 145 3.54 -6.11 -0.07
CA PRO A 145 3.48 -5.05 0.94
C PRO A 145 2.94 -3.74 0.36
N LEU A 146 2.47 -2.87 1.25
CA LEU A 146 2.17 -1.48 0.94
C LEU A 146 3.44 -0.64 1.09
N ILE A 147 3.83 0.06 0.03
CA ILE A 147 5.06 0.85 -0.05
C ILE A 147 4.72 2.24 -0.55
N ILE A 148 5.18 3.26 0.18
CA ILE A 148 5.27 4.63 -0.33
C ILE A 148 6.72 4.90 -0.65
N SER A 149 6.98 5.26 -1.91
CA SER A 149 8.30 5.65 -2.39
C SER A 149 8.30 7.12 -2.80
N GLY A 150 9.43 7.78 -2.60
CA GLY A 150 9.66 9.15 -3.06
C GLY A 150 11.04 9.29 -3.67
N PRO A 151 11.31 10.43 -4.34
CA PRO A 151 12.62 10.69 -4.89
C PRO A 151 13.66 10.68 -3.77
N ALA A 152 14.69 9.88 -3.96
CA ALA A 152 15.89 9.88 -3.17
C ALA A 152 16.71 11.10 -3.54
N ASP A 153 17.30 11.75 -2.54
CA ASP A 153 18.31 12.80 -2.75
C ASP A 153 19.69 12.16 -3.03
N GLY A 154 19.69 11.12 -3.87
CA GLY A 154 20.80 10.19 -4.06
C GLY A 154 21.88 10.72 -4.99
N ALA A 155 23.13 10.38 -4.69
CA ALA A 155 24.31 10.77 -5.46
C ALA A 155 24.38 10.05 -6.82
N SER A 156 23.96 10.74 -7.90
CA SER A 156 24.15 10.37 -9.32
C SER A 156 25.58 9.91 -9.70
N ASN A 157 26.53 10.21 -8.83
CA ASN A 157 27.96 10.05 -8.99
C ASN A 157 28.35 8.57 -9.03
N TRP A 158 27.79 7.74 -8.15
CA TRP A 158 28.15 6.31 -8.04
C TRP A 158 27.71 5.50 -9.25
N TYR A 159 26.50 5.76 -9.76
CA TYR A 159 26.02 5.17 -11.00
C TYR A 159 26.96 5.47 -12.18
N THR A 160 27.46 6.70 -12.24
CA THR A 160 28.43 7.12 -13.26
C THR A 160 29.77 6.40 -13.10
N GLU A 161 30.26 6.27 -11.86
CA GLU A 161 31.53 5.61 -11.58
C GLU A 161 31.46 4.10 -11.84
N PHE A 162 30.40 3.41 -11.43
CA PHE A 162 30.24 1.98 -11.72
C PHE A 162 29.97 1.70 -13.20
N ALA A 163 29.31 2.61 -13.93
CA ALA A 163 29.23 2.53 -15.38
C ALA A 163 30.60 2.70 -16.07
N ARG A 164 31.53 3.45 -15.44
CA ARG A 164 32.95 3.54 -15.87
C ARG A 164 33.72 2.26 -15.56
N LEU A 165 33.48 1.63 -14.40
CA LEU A 165 34.19 0.43 -13.93
C LEU A 165 33.73 -0.85 -14.63
N ALA A 166 32.43 -1.04 -14.84
CA ALA A 166 31.86 -2.24 -15.46
C ALA A 166 32.51 -2.65 -16.80
N PRO A 167 32.82 -1.75 -17.76
CA PRO A 167 33.50 -2.12 -19.00
C PRO A 167 34.97 -2.51 -18.81
N LEU A 168 35.64 -2.04 -17.75
CA LEU A 168 37.02 -2.41 -17.41
C LEU A 168 37.12 -3.81 -16.81
N MET A 169 36.01 -4.31 -16.24
CA MET A 169 35.95 -5.66 -15.72
C MET A 169 35.76 -6.69 -16.84
N GLU A 170 36.51 -7.80 -16.79
CA GLU A 170 36.48 -8.86 -17.79
C GLU A 170 35.60 -10.04 -17.33
N LYS A 171 34.72 -10.48 -18.22
CA LYS A 171 33.82 -11.60 -18.00
C LYS A 171 34.60 -12.91 -17.87
N ASP A 172 34.14 -13.79 -16.99
CA ASP A 172 34.76 -15.07 -16.61
C ASP A 172 36.12 -14.93 -15.91
N VAL A 173 36.55 -13.70 -15.59
CA VAL A 173 37.75 -13.39 -14.80
C VAL A 173 37.36 -12.63 -13.53
N HIS A 174 36.69 -11.50 -13.67
CA HIS A 174 36.24 -10.66 -12.56
C HIS A 174 34.79 -10.96 -12.13
N TYR A 175 33.96 -11.49 -13.03
CA TYR A 175 32.58 -11.85 -12.73
C TYR A 175 32.07 -12.95 -13.69
N GLU A 176 31.04 -13.69 -13.26
CA GLU A 176 30.32 -14.68 -14.06
C GLU A 176 28.88 -14.24 -14.34
N VAL A 177 28.31 -14.74 -15.45
CA VAL A 177 26.94 -14.44 -15.86
C VAL A 177 26.14 -15.73 -16.05
N ASP A 178 25.09 -15.92 -15.26
CA ASP A 178 24.11 -17.00 -15.47
C ASP A 178 22.94 -16.48 -16.32
N LEU A 179 22.96 -16.80 -17.61
CA LEU A 179 21.92 -16.41 -18.56
C LEU A 179 20.56 -17.09 -18.30
N ARG A 180 20.53 -18.25 -17.64
CA ARG A 180 19.27 -18.96 -17.35
C ARG A 180 18.56 -18.35 -16.16
N LYS A 181 19.31 -17.98 -15.13
CA LYS A 181 18.78 -17.32 -13.93
C LYS A 181 18.73 -15.80 -14.04
N ARG A 182 19.33 -15.21 -15.10
CA ARG A 182 19.52 -13.78 -15.30
C ARG A 182 20.19 -13.10 -14.09
N THR A 183 21.28 -13.71 -13.61
CA THR A 183 22.05 -13.20 -12.45
C THR A 183 23.51 -13.02 -12.81
N VAL A 184 24.19 -12.11 -12.11
CA VAL A 184 25.63 -11.89 -12.21
C VAL A 184 26.26 -12.12 -10.84
N GLY A 185 27.31 -12.94 -10.79
CA GLY A 185 28.12 -13.18 -9.60
C GLY A 185 29.48 -12.52 -9.76
N VAL A 186 29.91 -11.72 -8.78
CA VAL A 186 31.24 -11.10 -8.80
C VAL A 186 32.24 -12.06 -8.15
N HIS A 187 33.37 -12.33 -8.83
CA HIS A 187 34.43 -13.17 -8.29
C HIS A 187 35.34 -12.38 -7.34
N GLU A 188 36.15 -13.07 -6.54
CA GLU A 188 37.10 -12.46 -5.60
C GLU A 188 38.03 -11.42 -6.27
N LYS A 189 38.59 -11.76 -7.44
CA LYS A 189 39.39 -10.83 -8.25
C LYS A 189 38.62 -9.59 -8.72
N GLY A 190 37.31 -9.72 -8.91
CA GLY A 190 36.45 -8.60 -9.29
C GLY A 190 36.16 -7.68 -8.11
N VAL A 191 36.11 -8.22 -6.88
CA VAL A 191 35.98 -7.45 -5.64
C VAL A 191 37.26 -6.66 -5.39
N GLU A 192 38.42 -7.32 -5.41
CA GLU A 192 39.74 -6.69 -5.26
C GLU A 192 39.96 -5.56 -6.28
N PHE A 193 39.59 -5.80 -7.55
CA PHE A 193 39.67 -4.77 -8.60
C PHE A 193 38.86 -3.51 -8.28
N VAL A 194 37.67 -3.66 -7.70
CA VAL A 194 36.80 -2.53 -7.35
C VAL A 194 37.31 -1.82 -6.09
N GLU A 195 37.78 -2.58 -5.10
CA GLU A 195 38.41 -2.06 -3.88
C GLU A 195 39.62 -1.17 -4.23
N ASP A 196 40.51 -1.66 -5.10
CA ASP A 196 41.67 -0.91 -5.60
C ASP A 196 41.29 0.36 -6.37
N GLN A 197 40.24 0.30 -7.20
CA GLN A 197 39.80 1.45 -7.99
C GLN A 197 39.14 2.54 -7.15
N LEU A 198 38.47 2.17 -6.06
CA LEU A 198 37.77 3.08 -5.17
C LEU A 198 38.63 3.52 -3.96
N GLY A 199 39.73 2.83 -3.69
CA GLY A 199 40.59 3.10 -2.54
C GLY A 199 39.94 2.72 -1.22
N ILE A 200 39.15 1.64 -1.21
CA ILE A 200 38.43 1.14 -0.03
C ILE A 200 38.98 -0.23 0.37
N ASP A 201 39.04 -0.51 1.67
CA ASP A 201 39.64 -1.74 2.18
C ASP A 201 38.69 -2.96 2.07
N ASN A 202 37.38 -2.74 2.12
CA ASN A 202 36.39 -3.81 2.04
C ASN A 202 35.06 -3.32 1.43
N LEU A 203 34.67 -3.93 0.31
CA LEU A 203 33.40 -3.63 -0.37
C LEU A 203 32.16 -4.10 0.43
N TYR A 204 32.32 -5.05 1.35
CA TYR A 204 31.24 -5.65 2.15
C TYR A 204 31.14 -5.10 3.59
N GLU A 205 31.85 -4.02 3.90
CA GLU A 205 31.63 -3.29 5.15
C GLU A 205 30.21 -2.67 5.18
N ALA A 206 29.59 -2.57 6.36
CA ALA A 206 28.23 -2.07 6.52
C ALA A 206 28.03 -0.67 5.92
N ALA A 207 29.05 0.20 5.98
CA ALA A 207 29.05 1.53 5.37
C ALA A 207 29.14 1.53 3.82
N ASN A 208 29.64 0.44 3.23
CA ASN A 208 29.85 0.27 1.78
C ASN A 208 28.79 -0.63 1.12
N SER A 209 27.82 -1.13 1.88
CA SER A 209 26.70 -1.96 1.43
C SER A 209 26.03 -1.52 0.10
N PRO A 210 25.77 -0.22 -0.16
CA PRO A 210 25.11 0.18 -1.41
C PRO A 210 26.03 0.06 -2.64
N LEU A 211 27.36 0.08 -2.48
CA LEU A 211 28.34 -0.05 -3.57
C LEU A 211 28.26 -1.43 -4.24
N VAL A 212 27.99 -2.48 -3.47
CA VAL A 212 27.78 -3.84 -3.99
C VAL A 212 26.60 -3.87 -4.95
N SER A 213 25.51 -3.18 -4.60
CA SER A 213 24.32 -3.10 -5.44
C SER A 213 24.61 -2.34 -6.73
N TYR A 214 25.28 -1.19 -6.66
CA TYR A 214 25.67 -0.42 -7.84
C TYR A 214 26.58 -1.21 -8.79
N LEU A 215 27.57 -1.93 -8.24
CA LEU A 215 28.43 -2.80 -9.02
C LEU A 215 27.63 -3.90 -9.72
N ASN A 216 26.78 -4.61 -8.98
CA ASN A 216 25.97 -5.70 -9.52
C ASN A 216 25.02 -5.19 -10.62
N ASN A 217 24.36 -4.05 -10.38
CA ASN A 217 23.49 -3.40 -11.34
C ASN A 217 24.23 -2.94 -12.59
N ALA A 218 25.43 -2.37 -12.45
CA ALA A 218 26.24 -1.97 -13.60
C ALA A 218 26.66 -3.18 -14.47
N LEU A 219 27.02 -4.30 -13.84
CA LEU A 219 27.35 -5.53 -14.55
C LEU A 219 26.12 -6.19 -15.19
N LYS A 220 24.98 -6.23 -14.50
CA LYS A 220 23.69 -6.65 -15.07
C LYS A 220 23.31 -5.77 -16.26
N ALA A 221 23.47 -4.44 -16.15
CA ALA A 221 23.19 -3.50 -17.24
C ALA A 221 24.04 -3.83 -18.45
N LYS A 222 25.34 -4.11 -18.24
CA LYS A 222 26.30 -4.45 -19.29
C LYS A 222 25.93 -5.75 -20.01
N GLU A 223 25.63 -6.82 -19.28
CA GLU A 223 25.57 -8.19 -19.81
C GLU A 223 24.16 -8.71 -20.10
N LEU A 224 23.15 -8.30 -19.31
CA LEU A 224 21.81 -8.88 -19.33
C LEU A 224 20.75 -8.00 -20.00
N PHE A 225 21.07 -6.74 -20.26
CA PHE A 225 20.19 -5.77 -20.91
C PHE A 225 20.84 -5.21 -22.16
N SER A 226 20.25 -5.52 -23.31
CA SER A 226 20.74 -5.15 -24.63
C SER A 226 19.98 -3.96 -25.19
N ARG A 227 20.73 -2.93 -25.59
CA ARG A 227 20.20 -1.81 -26.36
C ARG A 227 19.65 -2.30 -27.70
N ASP A 228 18.56 -1.66 -28.14
CA ASP A 228 17.79 -1.97 -29.35
C ASP A 228 17.10 -3.34 -29.36
N LYS A 229 17.12 -4.05 -28.22
CA LYS A 229 16.36 -5.29 -27.99
C LYS A 229 15.44 -5.17 -26.77
N ASP A 230 16.02 -4.90 -25.59
CA ASP A 230 15.28 -4.79 -24.32
C ASP A 230 14.84 -3.33 -24.06
N TYR A 231 15.59 -2.36 -24.56
CA TYR A 231 15.29 -0.94 -24.46
C TYR A 231 15.90 -0.16 -25.62
N ILE A 232 15.38 1.04 -25.87
CA ILE A 232 15.97 2.02 -26.78
C ILE A 232 16.26 3.31 -26.02
N VAL A 233 17.22 4.09 -26.50
CA VAL A 233 17.51 5.43 -25.96
C VAL A 233 17.00 6.47 -26.96
N ARG A 234 16.10 7.35 -26.51
CA ARG A 234 15.51 8.39 -27.36
C ARG A 234 15.33 9.69 -26.57
N ASP A 235 15.72 10.81 -27.17
CA ASP A 235 15.58 12.15 -26.56
C ASP A 235 16.21 12.28 -25.16
N GLY A 236 17.29 11.53 -24.90
CA GLY A 236 17.94 11.51 -23.58
C GLY A 236 17.18 10.70 -22.53
N GLU A 237 16.32 9.76 -22.92
CA GLU A 237 15.62 8.85 -22.01
C GLU A 237 15.74 7.39 -22.44
N VAL A 238 15.85 6.48 -21.46
CA VAL A 238 15.79 5.03 -21.67
C VAL A 238 14.33 4.58 -21.71
N LEU A 239 13.89 4.02 -22.84
CA LEU A 239 12.53 3.55 -23.06
C LEU A 239 12.53 2.03 -23.24
N ILE A 240 11.79 1.32 -22.41
CA ILE A 240 11.68 -0.15 -22.45
C ILE A 240 10.93 -0.59 -23.71
N VAL A 241 11.41 -1.65 -24.34
CA VAL A 241 10.77 -2.27 -25.52
C VAL A 241 10.24 -3.64 -25.15
N ASP A 242 9.02 -3.93 -25.57
CA ASP A 242 8.43 -5.27 -25.44
C ASP A 242 9.12 -6.25 -26.40
N GLU A 243 9.67 -7.34 -25.87
CA GLU A 243 10.49 -8.31 -26.62
C GLU A 243 9.73 -9.01 -27.75
N PHE A 244 8.40 -9.15 -27.65
CA PHE A 244 7.58 -9.86 -28.63
C PHE A 244 6.97 -8.94 -29.67
N THR A 245 6.59 -7.72 -29.28
CA THR A 245 5.86 -6.79 -30.15
C THR A 245 6.73 -5.66 -30.70
N GLY A 246 7.93 -5.44 -30.15
CA GLY A 246 8.82 -4.33 -30.51
C GLY A 246 8.24 -2.95 -30.18
N ARG A 247 7.18 -2.90 -29.37
CA ARG A 247 6.52 -1.64 -28.98
C ARG A 247 7.23 -1.00 -27.82
N VAL A 248 7.33 0.33 -27.87
CA VAL A 248 7.87 1.14 -26.79
C VAL A 248 6.85 1.25 -25.65
N LEU A 249 7.23 0.80 -24.46
CA LEU A 249 6.41 0.82 -23.25
C LEU A 249 6.63 2.14 -22.50
N ILE A 250 5.93 3.18 -22.93
CA ILE A 250 6.04 4.54 -22.36
C ILE A 250 5.60 4.54 -20.88
N GLY A 251 6.44 5.14 -20.02
CA GLY A 251 6.17 5.32 -18.59
C GLY A 251 6.64 4.18 -17.69
N ARG A 252 7.13 3.06 -18.25
CA ARG A 252 7.75 1.97 -17.48
C ARG A 252 9.24 2.22 -17.27
N ARG A 253 9.74 1.90 -16.08
CA ARG A 253 11.16 1.92 -15.71
C ARG A 253 11.55 0.55 -15.15
N TYR A 254 12.85 0.26 -15.14
CA TYR A 254 13.38 -0.91 -14.45
C TYR A 254 13.51 -0.58 -12.94
N ASN A 255 13.36 -1.57 -12.07
CA ASN A 255 13.34 -1.38 -10.62
C ASN A 255 14.77 -1.44 -10.03
N GLU A 256 14.92 -1.19 -8.72
CA GLU A 256 16.13 -1.47 -7.94
C GLU A 256 17.41 -0.76 -8.46
N GLY A 257 17.28 0.44 -9.00
CA GLY A 257 18.41 1.18 -9.58
C GLY A 257 18.94 0.64 -10.90
N MET A 258 18.30 -0.39 -11.45
CA MET A 258 18.64 -0.98 -12.75
C MET A 258 18.39 0.02 -13.89
N HIS A 259 17.35 0.85 -13.78
CA HIS A 259 17.07 1.85 -14.81
C HIS A 259 18.15 2.94 -14.83
N GLN A 260 18.60 3.36 -13.66
CA GLN A 260 19.67 4.33 -13.45
C GLN A 260 21.01 3.76 -13.90
N ALA A 261 21.30 2.49 -13.63
CA ALA A 261 22.48 1.80 -14.14
C ALA A 261 22.48 1.71 -15.68
N ILE A 262 21.32 1.50 -16.32
CA ILE A 262 21.20 1.56 -17.79
C ILE A 262 21.33 3.00 -18.31
N GLU A 263 20.73 3.98 -17.63
CA GLU A 263 20.91 5.40 -17.96
C GLU A 263 22.41 5.77 -17.91
N ALA A 264 23.13 5.36 -16.86
CA ALA A 264 24.55 5.59 -16.69
C ALA A 264 25.40 4.84 -17.74
N LYS A 265 25.10 3.56 -18.01
CA LYS A 265 25.74 2.75 -19.07
C LYS A 265 25.65 3.42 -20.43
N GLU A 266 24.51 4.02 -20.74
CA GLU A 266 24.24 4.67 -22.03
C GLU A 266 24.62 6.16 -22.05
N HIS A 267 25.27 6.65 -20.98
CA HIS A 267 25.65 8.05 -20.80
C HIS A 267 24.48 9.04 -20.91
N VAL A 268 23.32 8.62 -20.40
CA VAL A 268 22.10 9.41 -20.29
C VAL A 268 22.09 10.15 -18.95
N GLU A 269 21.41 11.30 -18.90
CA GLU A 269 21.21 12.03 -17.64
C GLU A 269 20.43 11.17 -16.64
N ILE A 270 21.08 10.83 -15.52
CA ILE A 270 20.55 9.91 -14.52
C ILE A 270 19.51 10.66 -13.70
N LYS A 271 18.28 10.15 -13.69
CA LYS A 271 17.24 10.73 -12.84
C LYS A 271 17.35 10.13 -11.44
N ALA A 272 17.06 10.95 -10.43
CA ALA A 272 17.03 10.53 -9.03
C ALA A 272 16.24 9.23 -8.83
N GLU A 273 16.77 8.38 -7.96
CA GLU A 273 16.15 7.11 -7.59
C GLU A 273 14.86 7.34 -6.84
N ASN A 274 13.98 6.34 -6.81
CA ASN A 274 12.92 6.33 -5.82
C ASN A 274 13.36 5.42 -4.69
N GLN A 275 13.28 5.89 -3.46
CA GLN A 275 13.53 5.09 -2.26
C GLN A 275 12.25 4.87 -1.47
N THR A 276 12.19 3.81 -0.68
CA THR A 276 11.11 3.57 0.27
C THR A 276 11.12 4.63 1.37
N LEU A 277 9.99 5.30 1.57
CA LEU A 277 9.76 6.25 2.66
C LEU A 277 8.97 5.63 3.81
N ALA A 278 8.05 4.74 3.48
CA ALA A 278 7.26 4.02 4.46
C ALA A 278 6.77 2.69 3.86
N THR A 279 6.75 1.65 4.68
CA THR A 279 6.34 0.30 4.26
C THR A 279 5.59 -0.41 5.39
N ILE A 280 4.55 -1.16 5.03
CA ILE A 280 3.92 -2.12 5.94
C ILE A 280 3.32 -3.29 5.15
N THR A 281 3.42 -4.50 5.69
CA THR A 281 2.67 -5.64 5.14
C THR A 281 1.22 -5.61 5.60
N LEU A 282 0.28 -6.13 4.80
CA LEU A 282 -1.13 -6.27 5.23
C LEU A 282 -1.24 -7.05 6.53
N GLN A 283 -0.39 -8.08 6.70
CA GLN A 283 -0.29 -8.87 7.91
C GLN A 283 -0.06 -8.00 9.14
N ASN A 284 1.01 -7.21 9.15
CA ASN A 284 1.36 -6.38 10.30
C ASN A 284 0.43 -5.17 10.45
N TYR A 285 -0.17 -4.67 9.38
CA TYR A 285 -1.19 -3.64 9.45
C TYR A 285 -2.44 -4.12 10.21
N PHE A 286 -3.03 -5.26 9.81
CA PHE A 286 -4.24 -5.77 10.48
C PHE A 286 -3.99 -6.26 11.91
N ARG A 287 -2.75 -6.61 12.26
CA ARG A 287 -2.34 -6.91 13.64
C ARG A 287 -2.32 -5.69 14.57
N LEU A 288 -2.42 -4.46 14.03
CA LEU A 288 -2.53 -3.25 14.85
C LEU A 288 -3.90 -3.15 15.55
N TYR A 289 -4.92 -3.84 15.03
CA TYR A 289 -6.28 -3.72 15.55
C TYR A 289 -6.46 -4.45 16.89
N ASP A 290 -7.10 -3.80 17.86
CA ASP A 290 -7.45 -4.40 19.15
C ASP A 290 -8.33 -5.66 18.97
N LYS A 291 -9.25 -5.58 17.99
CA LYS A 291 -10.08 -6.70 17.56
C LYS A 291 -10.11 -6.80 16.04
N LEU A 292 -9.99 -8.02 15.55
CA LEU A 292 -10.05 -8.34 14.13
C LEU A 292 -11.09 -9.44 13.89
N ALA A 293 -11.88 -9.31 12.84
CA ALA A 293 -12.82 -10.32 12.39
C ALA A 293 -12.87 -10.34 10.86
N GLY A 294 -13.50 -11.35 10.27
CA GLY A 294 -13.67 -11.38 8.83
C GLY A 294 -14.81 -12.28 8.37
N MET A 295 -15.21 -12.14 7.12
CA MET A 295 -16.25 -12.98 6.51
C MET A 295 -15.84 -13.38 5.11
N THR A 296 -16.20 -14.60 4.72
CA THR A 296 -15.96 -15.13 3.37
C THR A 296 -16.80 -16.40 3.16
N GLY A 297 -16.90 -16.87 1.91
CA GLY A 297 -17.48 -18.19 1.61
C GLY A 297 -16.53 -19.37 1.80
N THR A 298 -15.22 -19.08 1.89
CA THR A 298 -14.17 -20.09 1.77
C THR A 298 -12.95 -19.76 2.64
N ALA A 299 -13.04 -19.94 3.96
CA ALA A 299 -11.92 -19.70 4.89
C ALA A 299 -11.33 -20.98 5.47
N GLN A 300 -12.09 -22.08 5.49
CA GLN A 300 -11.72 -23.24 6.32
C GLN A 300 -10.42 -23.93 5.87
N THR A 301 -10.03 -23.79 4.61
CA THR A 301 -8.74 -24.30 4.11
C THR A 301 -7.54 -23.51 4.65
N GLU A 302 -7.73 -22.23 4.95
CA GLU A 302 -6.67 -21.31 5.40
C GLU A 302 -6.70 -21.09 6.92
N ALA A 303 -7.49 -21.87 7.66
CA ALA A 303 -7.71 -21.67 9.09
C ALA A 303 -6.41 -21.71 9.91
N ALA A 304 -5.46 -22.56 9.52
CA ALA A 304 -4.15 -22.64 10.18
C ALA A 304 -3.34 -21.35 9.99
N GLU A 305 -3.26 -20.83 8.75
CA GLU A 305 -2.55 -19.59 8.43
C GLU A 305 -3.22 -18.39 9.13
N LEU A 306 -4.55 -18.29 9.07
CA LEU A 306 -5.31 -17.23 9.73
C LEU A 306 -5.08 -17.21 11.25
N HIS A 307 -5.00 -18.37 11.89
CA HIS A 307 -4.72 -18.45 13.32
C HIS A 307 -3.25 -18.17 13.68
N GLU A 308 -2.30 -18.71 12.90
CA GLU A 308 -0.87 -18.49 13.13
C GLU A 308 -0.50 -17.02 12.99
N ILE A 309 -1.02 -16.35 11.96
CA ILE A 309 -0.66 -14.98 11.64
C ILE A 309 -1.51 -13.98 12.42
N TYR A 310 -2.84 -14.13 12.42
CA TYR A 310 -3.77 -13.11 12.93
C TYR A 310 -4.50 -13.52 14.21
N LYS A 311 -4.26 -14.74 14.72
CA LYS A 311 -4.99 -15.31 15.87
C LYS A 311 -6.51 -15.40 15.64
N LEU A 312 -6.93 -15.46 14.38
CA LEU A 312 -8.32 -15.61 13.98
C LEU A 312 -8.75 -17.08 13.97
N GLY A 313 -9.85 -17.40 14.64
CA GLY A 313 -10.55 -18.69 14.46
C GLY A 313 -11.46 -18.66 13.23
N VAL A 314 -11.71 -19.82 12.61
CA VAL A 314 -12.66 -19.94 11.48
C VAL A 314 -13.87 -20.74 11.91
N VAL A 315 -15.05 -20.14 11.81
CA VAL A 315 -16.34 -20.75 12.19
C VAL A 315 -17.17 -20.96 10.92
N SER A 316 -17.40 -22.23 10.56
CA SER A 316 -18.33 -22.57 9.47
C SER A 316 -19.77 -22.39 9.93
N ILE A 317 -20.42 -21.35 9.42
CA ILE A 317 -21.83 -21.07 9.71
C ILE A 317 -22.70 -21.96 8.81
N PRO A 318 -23.75 -22.61 9.36
CA PRO A 318 -24.68 -23.38 8.54
C PRO A 318 -25.39 -22.48 7.52
N THR A 319 -25.75 -23.03 6.37
CA THR A 319 -26.53 -22.31 5.35
C THR A 319 -27.98 -22.17 5.79
N ASN A 320 -28.66 -21.10 5.38
CA ASN A 320 -30.08 -20.89 5.67
C ASN A 320 -30.95 -22.00 5.07
N MET A 321 -30.61 -22.43 3.85
CA MET A 321 -31.28 -23.49 3.11
C MET A 321 -30.29 -24.61 2.75
N PRO A 322 -30.75 -25.86 2.56
CA PRO A 322 -29.88 -26.94 2.12
C PRO A 322 -29.24 -26.65 0.75
N MET A 323 -27.92 -26.83 0.65
CA MET A 323 -27.20 -26.65 -0.61
C MET A 323 -27.40 -27.87 -1.51
N ILE A 324 -28.04 -27.66 -2.67
CA ILE A 324 -28.41 -28.71 -3.64
C ILE A 324 -27.70 -28.57 -5.00
N ARG A 325 -26.67 -27.72 -5.08
CA ARG A 325 -25.89 -27.54 -6.33
C ARG A 325 -25.19 -28.83 -6.71
N GLU A 326 -25.27 -29.19 -7.98
CA GLU A 326 -24.52 -30.31 -8.54
C GLU A 326 -23.13 -29.86 -9.00
N ASP A 327 -22.10 -30.22 -8.23
CA ASP A 327 -20.70 -29.99 -8.61
C ASP A 327 -20.18 -31.19 -9.41
N GLN A 328 -20.12 -31.03 -10.73
CA GLN A 328 -19.69 -32.06 -11.67
C GLN A 328 -18.16 -32.23 -11.66
N SER A 329 -17.70 -33.43 -12.01
CA SER A 329 -16.28 -33.72 -12.22
C SER A 329 -15.70 -32.91 -13.38
N ASP A 330 -14.39 -32.66 -13.32
CA ASP A 330 -13.67 -31.94 -14.36
C ASP A 330 -13.64 -32.73 -15.67
N LEU A 331 -13.84 -32.04 -16.80
CA LEU A 331 -13.59 -32.59 -18.14
C LEU A 331 -12.21 -32.12 -18.62
N ILE A 332 -11.30 -33.08 -18.81
CA ILE A 332 -9.90 -32.80 -19.13
C ILE A 332 -9.64 -33.16 -20.59
N TYR A 333 -9.19 -32.20 -21.38
CA TYR A 333 -8.87 -32.37 -22.80
C TYR A 333 -7.37 -32.39 -23.04
N LYS A 334 -6.97 -32.99 -24.16
CA LYS A 334 -5.56 -33.05 -24.53
C LYS A 334 -5.03 -31.67 -24.94
N THR A 335 -5.80 -30.93 -25.73
CA THR A 335 -5.42 -29.62 -26.28
C THR A 335 -6.39 -28.52 -25.83
N GLU A 336 -5.91 -27.27 -25.80
CA GLU A 336 -6.75 -26.10 -25.50
C GLU A 336 -7.86 -25.92 -26.56
N GLU A 337 -7.56 -26.22 -27.82
CA GLU A 337 -8.51 -26.06 -28.93
C GLU A 337 -9.72 -26.98 -28.75
N ALA A 338 -9.50 -28.27 -28.45
CA ALA A 338 -10.57 -29.22 -28.17
C ALA A 338 -11.39 -28.81 -26.94
N LYS A 339 -10.71 -28.37 -25.87
CA LYS A 339 -11.36 -27.83 -24.66
C LYS A 339 -12.33 -26.71 -25.01
N TYR A 340 -11.88 -25.69 -25.74
CA TYR A 340 -12.72 -24.53 -26.04
C TYR A 340 -13.87 -24.83 -27.00
N ILE A 341 -13.69 -25.77 -27.94
CA ILE A 341 -14.80 -26.25 -28.78
C ILE A 341 -15.88 -26.89 -27.90
N ALA A 342 -15.49 -27.78 -26.98
CA ALA A 342 -16.42 -28.43 -26.05
C ALA A 342 -17.13 -27.43 -25.10
N VAL A 343 -16.41 -26.42 -24.62
CA VAL A 343 -16.99 -25.32 -23.83
C VAL A 343 -18.04 -24.57 -24.64
N VAL A 344 -17.73 -24.21 -25.90
CA VAL A 344 -18.66 -23.46 -26.75
C VAL A 344 -19.89 -24.28 -27.10
N ASP A 345 -19.75 -25.59 -27.32
CA ASP A 345 -20.88 -26.49 -27.58
C ASP A 345 -21.79 -26.64 -26.34
N ASP A 346 -21.24 -26.80 -25.14
CA ASP A 346 -22.03 -26.85 -23.89
C ASP A 346 -22.79 -25.53 -23.66
N VAL A 347 -22.12 -24.38 -23.81
CA VAL A 347 -22.78 -23.07 -23.69
C VAL A 347 -23.89 -22.89 -24.73
N ALA A 348 -23.69 -23.38 -25.96
CA ALA A 348 -24.71 -23.31 -27.01
C ALA A 348 -25.96 -24.13 -26.65
N GLU A 349 -25.78 -25.34 -26.11
CA GLU A 349 -26.89 -26.17 -25.65
C GLU A 349 -27.66 -25.55 -24.48
N ARG A 350 -26.95 -25.01 -23.49
CA ARG A 350 -27.52 -24.36 -22.32
C ARG A 350 -28.29 -23.09 -22.70
N TYR A 351 -27.70 -22.27 -23.57
CA TYR A 351 -28.33 -21.07 -24.12
C TYR A 351 -29.61 -21.42 -24.90
N ALA A 352 -29.60 -22.47 -25.73
CA ALA A 352 -30.80 -22.92 -26.45
C ALA A 352 -31.92 -23.41 -25.52
N LYS A 353 -31.57 -23.97 -24.36
CA LYS A 353 -32.52 -24.36 -23.30
C LYS A 353 -32.94 -23.18 -22.41
N GLY A 354 -32.35 -22.00 -22.59
CA GLY A 354 -32.62 -20.79 -21.81
C GLY A 354 -31.93 -20.72 -20.44
N GLN A 355 -31.07 -21.69 -20.10
CA GLN A 355 -30.37 -21.72 -18.81
C GLN A 355 -29.27 -20.64 -18.77
N PRO A 356 -29.19 -19.80 -17.72
CA PRO A 356 -28.13 -18.82 -17.59
C PRO A 356 -26.78 -19.47 -17.32
N VAL A 357 -25.73 -18.93 -17.93
CA VAL A 357 -24.36 -19.45 -17.83
C VAL A 357 -23.38 -18.36 -17.42
N LEU A 358 -22.59 -18.65 -16.38
CA LEU A 358 -21.41 -17.87 -16.00
C LEU A 358 -20.14 -18.65 -16.37
N ILE A 359 -19.29 -18.06 -17.20
CA ILE A 359 -18.03 -18.65 -17.65
C ILE A 359 -16.88 -17.91 -16.98
N GLY A 360 -16.10 -18.61 -16.14
CA GLY A 360 -14.90 -18.05 -15.51
C GLY A 360 -13.63 -18.39 -16.30
N THR A 361 -12.85 -17.38 -16.66
CA THR A 361 -11.53 -17.52 -17.30
C THR A 361 -10.42 -16.99 -16.39
N THR A 362 -9.16 -17.24 -16.72
CA THR A 362 -7.98 -16.79 -15.96
C THR A 362 -7.30 -15.55 -16.56
N SER A 363 -7.66 -15.15 -17.78
CA SER A 363 -7.05 -13.99 -18.44
C SER A 363 -7.97 -13.31 -19.45
N VAL A 364 -7.75 -12.00 -19.65
CA VAL A 364 -8.53 -11.18 -20.58
C VAL A 364 -8.41 -11.71 -22.00
N GLU A 365 -7.24 -12.20 -22.40
CA GLU A 365 -7.01 -12.77 -23.73
C GLU A 365 -7.91 -13.98 -23.99
N ARG A 366 -8.08 -14.87 -22.98
CA ARG A 366 -8.96 -16.03 -23.09
C ARG A 366 -10.42 -15.62 -23.12
N SER A 367 -10.83 -14.64 -22.32
CA SER A 367 -12.17 -14.06 -22.39
C SER A 367 -12.51 -13.52 -23.78
N GLU A 368 -11.59 -12.75 -24.39
CA GLU A 368 -11.75 -12.23 -25.75
C GLU A 368 -11.73 -13.33 -26.83
N TYR A 369 -10.97 -14.41 -26.60
CA TYR A 369 -11.02 -15.58 -27.45
C TYR A 369 -12.40 -16.26 -27.40
N LEU A 370 -12.95 -16.56 -26.21
CA LEU A 370 -14.28 -17.14 -26.07
C LEU A 370 -15.37 -16.23 -26.65
N SER A 371 -15.29 -14.93 -26.40
CA SER A 371 -16.20 -13.91 -26.95
C SER A 371 -16.30 -13.99 -28.47
N ARG A 372 -15.16 -14.12 -29.17
CA ARG A 372 -15.12 -14.32 -30.62
C ARG A 372 -15.79 -15.64 -31.04
N GLN A 373 -15.65 -16.72 -30.28
CA GLN A 373 -16.29 -17.99 -30.61
C GLN A 373 -17.81 -17.94 -30.39
N PHE A 374 -18.28 -17.32 -29.30
CA PHE A 374 -19.71 -17.09 -29.07
C PHE A 374 -20.33 -16.20 -30.13
N THR A 375 -19.63 -15.14 -30.55
CA THR A 375 -20.05 -14.28 -31.67
C THR A 375 -20.23 -15.07 -32.96
N LYS A 376 -19.29 -15.97 -33.30
CA LYS A 376 -19.41 -16.85 -34.48
C LYS A 376 -20.61 -17.79 -34.40
N ARG A 377 -20.96 -18.27 -33.21
CA ARG A 377 -22.14 -19.12 -32.94
C ARG A 377 -23.43 -18.31 -32.71
N ARG A 378 -23.39 -16.97 -32.80
CA ARG A 378 -24.52 -16.05 -32.59
C ARG A 378 -25.16 -16.14 -31.19
N ILE A 379 -24.33 -16.36 -30.18
CA ILE A 379 -24.76 -16.37 -28.77
C ILE A 379 -24.51 -14.95 -28.21
N PRO A 380 -25.56 -14.21 -27.81
CA PRO A 380 -25.39 -12.93 -27.14
C PRO A 380 -24.74 -13.15 -25.78
N HIS A 381 -23.72 -12.37 -25.46
CA HIS A 381 -22.96 -12.53 -24.23
C HIS A 381 -22.32 -11.21 -23.81
N ASN A 382 -21.94 -11.15 -22.54
CA ASN A 382 -21.18 -10.05 -21.97
C ASN A 382 -19.81 -10.54 -21.50
N VAL A 383 -18.80 -9.66 -21.54
CA VAL A 383 -17.45 -9.95 -21.05
C VAL A 383 -17.08 -8.94 -19.97
N LEU A 384 -16.61 -9.44 -18.83
CA LEU A 384 -16.21 -8.67 -17.67
C LEU A 384 -14.71 -8.87 -17.46
N ASN A 385 -13.97 -7.77 -17.37
CA ASN A 385 -12.51 -7.77 -17.38
C ASN A 385 -11.92 -7.12 -16.11
N ALA A 386 -12.70 -6.99 -15.04
CA ALA A 386 -12.29 -6.37 -13.76
C ALA A 386 -11.73 -4.96 -13.93
N LYS A 387 -12.34 -4.16 -14.82
CA LYS A 387 -11.89 -2.80 -15.15
C LYS A 387 -12.90 -1.73 -14.77
N TYR A 388 -14.19 -2.01 -14.91
CA TYR A 388 -15.26 -1.05 -14.66
C TYR A 388 -16.27 -1.64 -13.68
N HIS A 389 -15.93 -1.67 -12.39
CA HIS A 389 -16.67 -2.42 -11.37
C HIS A 389 -18.18 -2.12 -11.33
N GLU A 390 -18.60 -0.86 -11.44
CA GLU A 390 -20.02 -0.48 -11.43
C GLU A 390 -20.79 -1.01 -12.66
N GLN A 391 -20.19 -0.89 -13.85
CA GLN A 391 -20.78 -1.40 -15.09
C GLN A 391 -20.84 -2.93 -15.07
N GLU A 392 -19.78 -3.57 -14.57
CA GLU A 392 -19.69 -5.01 -14.45
C GLU A 392 -20.71 -5.55 -13.43
N ALA A 393 -20.90 -4.85 -12.30
CA ALA A 393 -21.93 -5.17 -11.32
C ALA A 393 -23.34 -5.10 -11.93
N THR A 394 -23.60 -4.10 -12.76
CA THR A 394 -24.87 -3.95 -13.49
C THR A 394 -25.16 -5.15 -14.39
N ILE A 395 -24.13 -5.66 -15.09
CA ILE A 395 -24.26 -6.85 -15.93
C ILE A 395 -24.48 -8.10 -15.06
N ILE A 396 -23.71 -8.25 -13.98
CA ILE A 396 -23.81 -9.40 -13.06
C ILE A 396 -25.18 -9.48 -12.38
N ALA A 397 -25.75 -8.33 -12.02
CA ALA A 397 -27.07 -8.26 -11.39
C ALA A 397 -28.17 -8.88 -12.25
N VAL A 398 -28.02 -8.91 -13.57
CA VAL A 398 -28.97 -9.53 -14.51
C VAL A 398 -28.47 -10.84 -15.14
N ALA A 399 -27.27 -11.31 -14.78
CA ALA A 399 -26.68 -12.52 -15.36
C ALA A 399 -27.48 -13.80 -15.06
N GLY A 400 -28.31 -13.79 -14.02
CA GLY A 400 -29.20 -14.89 -13.63
C GLY A 400 -30.54 -14.93 -14.38
N ARG A 401 -30.71 -14.10 -15.41
CA ARG A 401 -31.92 -14.08 -16.27
C ARG A 401 -31.87 -15.12 -17.38
N ARG A 402 -33.03 -15.45 -17.95
CA ARG A 402 -33.15 -16.52 -18.95
C ARG A 402 -32.32 -16.19 -20.20
N GLY A 403 -31.47 -17.12 -20.62
CA GLY A 403 -30.55 -16.94 -21.75
C GLY A 403 -29.36 -16.01 -21.46
N GLY A 404 -29.12 -15.61 -20.21
CA GLY A 404 -27.96 -14.83 -19.84
C GLY A 404 -26.65 -15.62 -20.02
N VAL A 405 -25.69 -15.07 -20.78
CA VAL A 405 -24.35 -15.65 -20.94
C VAL A 405 -23.32 -14.60 -20.57
N THR A 406 -22.56 -14.85 -19.51
CA THR A 406 -21.60 -13.89 -18.97
C THR A 406 -20.22 -14.53 -18.85
N VAL A 407 -19.21 -13.92 -19.45
CA VAL A 407 -17.80 -14.30 -19.33
C VAL A 407 -17.15 -13.39 -18.30
N ALA A 408 -16.65 -13.94 -17.21
CA ALA A 408 -15.96 -13.23 -16.15
C ALA A 408 -14.48 -13.62 -16.14
N THR A 409 -13.61 -12.65 -16.37
CA THR A 409 -12.16 -12.83 -16.22
C THR A 409 -11.80 -12.84 -14.75
N ASN A 410 -11.03 -13.85 -14.31
CA ASN A 410 -10.70 -14.13 -12.92
C ASN A 410 -11.98 -14.15 -12.05
N MET A 411 -12.09 -13.17 -11.15
CA MET A 411 -13.22 -12.99 -10.26
C MET A 411 -13.95 -11.67 -10.53
N ALA A 412 -13.97 -11.21 -11.79
CA ALA A 412 -14.75 -10.04 -12.21
C ALA A 412 -16.22 -10.18 -11.78
N GLY A 413 -16.83 -9.07 -11.36
CA GLY A 413 -18.16 -9.11 -10.77
C GLY A 413 -18.22 -9.58 -9.30
N ARG A 414 -17.08 -9.60 -8.60
CA ARG A 414 -17.03 -9.89 -7.16
C ARG A 414 -17.93 -8.93 -6.36
N GLY A 415 -18.45 -9.42 -5.23
CA GLY A 415 -19.32 -8.65 -4.34
C GLY A 415 -20.72 -8.37 -4.87
N THR A 416 -21.04 -8.67 -6.14
CA THR A 416 -22.41 -8.59 -6.67
C THR A 416 -23.01 -9.99 -6.80
N ASP A 417 -24.23 -10.11 -6.31
CA ASP A 417 -24.93 -11.38 -6.23
C ASP A 417 -25.70 -11.69 -7.53
N ILE A 418 -25.44 -12.84 -8.13
CA ILE A 418 -26.22 -13.40 -9.26
C ILE A 418 -27.45 -14.09 -8.67
N VAL A 419 -28.58 -13.40 -8.70
CA VAL A 419 -29.89 -13.92 -8.25
C VAL A 419 -30.67 -14.38 -9.48
N LEU A 420 -31.33 -15.53 -9.40
CA LEU A 420 -32.15 -16.06 -10.50
C LEU A 420 -33.32 -15.10 -10.78
N GLY A 421 -33.53 -14.75 -12.07
CA GLY A 421 -34.51 -13.74 -12.48
C GLY A 421 -34.03 -12.27 -12.36
N GLY A 422 -32.85 -12.05 -11.76
CA GLY A 422 -32.24 -10.73 -11.57
C GLY A 422 -32.19 -10.31 -10.11
N ASN A 423 -31.12 -9.60 -9.74
CA ASN A 423 -30.88 -9.13 -8.38
C ASN A 423 -31.84 -7.98 -8.03
N VAL A 424 -32.86 -8.30 -7.23
CA VAL A 424 -33.98 -7.42 -6.91
C VAL A 424 -33.51 -6.14 -6.21
N ASP A 425 -32.63 -6.25 -5.21
CA ASP A 425 -32.17 -5.09 -4.44
C ASP A 425 -31.33 -4.15 -5.30
N PHE A 426 -30.41 -4.72 -6.09
CA PHE A 426 -29.57 -3.96 -7.01
C PHE A 426 -30.40 -3.23 -8.06
N LEU A 427 -31.36 -3.92 -8.69
CA LEU A 427 -32.24 -3.34 -9.71
C LEU A 427 -33.14 -2.24 -9.12
N THR A 428 -33.56 -2.39 -7.87
CA THR A 428 -34.34 -1.36 -7.17
C THR A 428 -33.49 -0.12 -6.91
N ASP A 429 -32.29 -0.27 -6.35
CA ASP A 429 -31.34 0.84 -6.15
C ASP A 429 -31.03 1.55 -7.47
N GLN A 430 -30.73 0.78 -8.52
CA GLN A 430 -30.45 1.32 -9.85
C GLN A 430 -31.59 2.18 -10.39
N ARG A 431 -32.85 1.70 -10.33
CA ARG A 431 -34.02 2.47 -10.78
C ARG A 431 -34.22 3.75 -9.98
N LEU A 432 -33.92 3.74 -8.68
CA LEU A 432 -34.00 4.93 -7.84
C LEU A 432 -32.90 5.94 -8.21
N ARG A 433 -31.67 5.49 -8.43
CA ARG A 433 -30.56 6.36 -8.86
C ARG A 433 -30.78 6.98 -10.23
N GLU A 434 -31.37 6.24 -11.17
CA GLU A 434 -31.78 6.76 -12.49
C GLU A 434 -32.82 7.89 -12.38
N ARG A 435 -33.58 7.95 -11.27
CA ARG A 435 -34.51 9.04 -10.95
C ARG A 435 -33.84 10.20 -10.19
N GLY A 436 -32.54 10.12 -9.94
CA GLY A 436 -31.77 11.11 -9.18
C GLY A 436 -31.86 10.98 -7.66
N LEU A 437 -32.37 9.85 -7.15
CA LEU A 437 -32.44 9.57 -5.71
C LEU A 437 -31.12 8.95 -5.22
N ASP A 438 -30.70 9.35 -4.03
CA ASP A 438 -29.47 8.90 -3.40
C ASP A 438 -29.67 8.63 -1.91
N PRO A 439 -29.15 7.51 -1.36
CA PRO A 439 -29.32 7.15 0.04
C PRO A 439 -28.79 8.18 1.05
N VAL A 440 -27.83 9.02 0.67
CA VAL A 440 -27.17 10.00 1.54
C VAL A 440 -27.70 11.40 1.28
N GLU A 441 -27.79 11.83 0.02
CA GLU A 441 -28.22 13.19 -0.33
C GLU A 441 -29.74 13.39 -0.22
N THR A 442 -30.54 12.35 -0.49
CA THR A 442 -32.02 12.43 -0.49
C THR A 442 -32.64 11.27 0.31
N PRO A 443 -32.29 11.10 1.59
CA PRO A 443 -32.57 9.88 2.36
C PRO A 443 -34.07 9.58 2.52
N GLU A 444 -34.89 10.58 2.83
CA GLU A 444 -36.33 10.39 3.07
C GLU A 444 -37.07 10.01 1.78
N GLU A 445 -36.74 10.66 0.66
CA GLU A 445 -37.31 10.39 -0.66
C GLU A 445 -36.89 9.01 -1.19
N TYR A 446 -35.61 8.66 -1.00
CA TYR A 446 -35.08 7.36 -1.36
C TYR A 446 -35.79 6.23 -0.60
N GLU A 447 -35.96 6.34 0.72
CA GLU A 447 -36.63 5.31 1.53
C GLU A 447 -38.12 5.16 1.16
N ALA A 448 -38.84 6.26 0.95
CA ALA A 448 -40.23 6.21 0.51
C ALA A 448 -40.38 5.54 -0.86
N ALA A 449 -39.50 5.89 -1.82
CA ALA A 449 -39.49 5.27 -3.14
C ALA A 449 -39.12 3.78 -3.07
N TRP A 450 -38.13 3.41 -2.25
CA TRP A 450 -37.66 2.04 -2.08
C TRP A 450 -38.81 1.09 -1.69
N HIS A 451 -39.58 1.47 -0.68
CA HIS A 451 -40.70 0.67 -0.18
C HIS A 451 -41.81 0.45 -1.22
N SER A 452 -41.96 1.35 -2.19
CA SER A 452 -42.95 1.23 -3.27
C SER A 452 -42.41 0.50 -4.51
N GLU A 453 -41.13 0.68 -4.84
CA GLU A 453 -40.51 0.12 -6.05
C GLU A 453 -40.08 -1.34 -5.83
N LEU A 454 -39.59 -1.69 -4.64
CA LEU A 454 -39.10 -3.03 -4.32
C LEU A 454 -40.13 -4.14 -4.61
N PRO A 455 -41.42 -4.02 -4.22
CA PRO A 455 -42.43 -5.03 -4.57
C PRO A 455 -42.65 -5.20 -6.08
N ILE A 456 -42.53 -4.12 -6.86
CA ILE A 456 -42.72 -4.13 -8.32
C ILE A 456 -41.58 -4.91 -8.98
N VAL A 457 -40.33 -4.57 -8.66
CA VAL A 457 -39.14 -5.26 -9.16
C VAL A 457 -39.15 -6.73 -8.76
N LYS A 458 -39.57 -7.03 -7.53
CA LYS A 458 -39.66 -8.40 -7.01
C LYS A 458 -40.68 -9.24 -7.77
N GLU A 459 -41.84 -8.68 -8.14
CA GLU A 459 -42.84 -9.39 -8.92
C GLU A 459 -42.34 -9.73 -10.32
N GLU A 460 -41.67 -8.78 -10.99
CA GLU A 460 -41.06 -8.96 -12.31
C GLU A 460 -39.99 -10.06 -12.26
N ALA A 461 -39.04 -9.96 -11.32
CA ALA A 461 -37.95 -10.92 -11.17
C ALA A 461 -38.44 -12.31 -10.76
N SER A 462 -39.46 -12.41 -9.88
CA SER A 462 -39.97 -13.70 -9.39
C SER A 462 -40.63 -14.53 -10.50
N LYS A 463 -41.27 -13.90 -11.48
CA LYS A 463 -41.84 -14.60 -12.65
C LYS A 463 -40.75 -15.27 -13.47
N GLU A 464 -39.69 -14.54 -13.78
CA GLU A 464 -38.55 -15.06 -14.55
C GLU A 464 -37.72 -16.07 -13.74
N ALA A 465 -37.57 -15.87 -12.43
CA ALA A 465 -36.85 -16.78 -11.54
C ALA A 465 -37.40 -18.21 -11.61
N LYS A 466 -38.74 -18.36 -11.70
CA LYS A 466 -39.37 -19.69 -11.83
C LYS A 466 -38.95 -20.39 -13.12
N GLU A 467 -38.91 -19.67 -14.23
CA GLU A 467 -38.48 -20.23 -15.52
C GLU A 467 -37.01 -20.64 -15.49
N VAL A 468 -36.16 -19.85 -14.83
CA VAL A 468 -34.73 -20.15 -14.68
C VAL A 468 -34.50 -21.36 -13.76
N ILE A 469 -35.27 -21.48 -12.68
CA ILE A 469 -35.26 -22.65 -11.78
C ILE A 469 -35.64 -23.92 -12.56
N GLU A 470 -36.70 -23.86 -13.39
CA GLU A 470 -37.11 -24.97 -14.26
C GLU A 470 -36.05 -25.33 -15.30
N ALA A 471 -35.29 -24.35 -15.78
CA ALA A 471 -34.16 -24.56 -16.69
C ALA A 471 -32.92 -25.18 -16.02
N GLY A 472 -32.95 -25.43 -14.70
CA GLY A 472 -31.85 -26.02 -13.93
C GLY A 472 -31.02 -25.03 -13.13
N GLY A 473 -31.46 -23.77 -13.02
CA GLY A 473 -30.76 -22.71 -12.28
C GLY A 473 -29.48 -22.23 -12.98
N LEU A 474 -28.63 -21.50 -12.25
CA LEU A 474 -27.38 -20.96 -12.81
C LEU A 474 -26.37 -22.09 -13.09
N TYR A 475 -25.85 -22.14 -14.31
CA TYR A 475 -24.73 -23.01 -14.65
C TYR A 475 -23.41 -22.23 -14.57
N VAL A 476 -22.44 -22.77 -13.83
CA VAL A 476 -21.10 -22.18 -13.71
C VAL A 476 -20.08 -23.06 -14.43
N LEU A 477 -19.37 -22.48 -15.39
CA LEU A 477 -18.34 -23.15 -16.18
C LEU A 477 -16.98 -22.51 -15.91
N GLY A 478 -16.04 -23.27 -15.35
CA GLY A 478 -14.63 -22.86 -15.25
C GLY A 478 -13.85 -23.30 -16.47
N THR A 479 -13.09 -22.42 -17.12
CA THR A 479 -12.33 -22.77 -18.34
C THR A 479 -10.90 -23.20 -18.08
N GLU A 480 -10.40 -22.98 -16.85
CA GLU A 480 -9.08 -23.37 -16.35
C GLU A 480 -9.16 -23.49 -14.81
N ARG A 481 -8.12 -24.05 -14.17
CA ARG A 481 -7.95 -23.99 -12.72
C ARG A 481 -7.22 -22.71 -12.33
N HIS A 482 -7.66 -22.07 -11.26
CA HIS A 482 -6.95 -20.94 -10.66
C HIS A 482 -5.75 -21.42 -9.83
N GLU A 483 -4.94 -20.45 -9.37
CA GLU A 483 -3.76 -20.70 -8.53
C GLU A 483 -4.08 -21.43 -7.22
N SER A 484 -5.33 -21.34 -6.74
CA SER A 484 -5.81 -22.07 -5.57
C SER A 484 -7.19 -22.69 -5.81
N ARG A 485 -7.42 -23.83 -5.15
CA ARG A 485 -8.72 -24.52 -5.15
C ARG A 485 -9.81 -23.66 -4.50
N ARG A 486 -9.42 -22.76 -3.60
CA ARG A 486 -10.30 -21.82 -2.93
C ARG A 486 -11.00 -20.90 -3.93
N ILE A 487 -10.23 -20.27 -4.83
CA ILE A 487 -10.77 -19.40 -5.88
C ILE A 487 -11.69 -20.19 -6.83
N ASP A 488 -11.32 -21.41 -7.19
CA ASP A 488 -12.21 -22.28 -7.98
C ASP A 488 -13.55 -22.53 -7.26
N ASN A 489 -13.53 -22.75 -5.94
CA ASN A 489 -14.73 -22.97 -5.14
C ASN A 489 -15.57 -21.69 -4.99
N GLN A 490 -14.95 -20.51 -4.98
CA GLN A 490 -15.67 -19.23 -5.03
C GLN A 490 -16.44 -19.08 -6.36
N LEU A 491 -15.83 -19.46 -7.48
CA LEU A 491 -16.50 -19.49 -8.78
C LEU A 491 -17.69 -20.46 -8.75
N ARG A 492 -17.50 -21.73 -8.33
CA ARG A 492 -18.61 -22.69 -8.14
C ARG A 492 -19.72 -22.12 -7.24
N GLY A 493 -19.32 -21.46 -6.16
CA GLY A 493 -20.17 -20.78 -5.19
C GLY A 493 -21.06 -19.67 -5.75
N ARG A 494 -20.84 -19.23 -6.99
CA ARG A 494 -21.74 -18.28 -7.65
C ARG A 494 -23.11 -18.90 -7.98
N SER A 495 -23.21 -20.22 -8.08
CA SER A 495 -24.45 -20.98 -8.31
C SER A 495 -24.99 -21.67 -7.04
N GLY A 496 -26.28 -22.00 -7.04
CA GLY A 496 -26.96 -22.78 -6.01
C GLY A 496 -27.15 -22.05 -4.68
N ARG A 497 -27.53 -20.77 -4.75
CA ARG A 497 -27.66 -19.86 -3.60
C ARG A 497 -29.01 -20.04 -2.92
N GLN A 498 -29.09 -19.89 -1.59
CA GLN A 498 -30.35 -20.02 -0.83
C GLN A 498 -31.15 -21.30 -1.17
N GLY A 499 -30.46 -22.39 -1.51
CA GLY A 499 -31.09 -23.66 -1.87
C GLY A 499 -31.61 -23.76 -3.30
N ASP A 500 -31.29 -22.78 -4.16
CA ASP A 500 -31.60 -22.84 -5.59
C ASP A 500 -30.94 -24.05 -6.27
N PRO A 501 -31.57 -24.61 -7.33
CA PRO A 501 -30.88 -25.55 -8.20
C PRO A 501 -29.72 -24.86 -8.92
N GLY A 502 -28.75 -25.66 -9.32
CA GLY A 502 -27.61 -25.15 -10.06
C GLY A 502 -26.61 -26.25 -10.33
N GLU A 503 -25.73 -25.99 -11.29
CA GLU A 503 -24.71 -26.94 -11.71
C GLU A 503 -23.37 -26.20 -11.87
N SER A 504 -22.26 -26.85 -11.54
CA SER A 504 -20.93 -26.33 -11.84
C SER A 504 -20.04 -27.39 -12.48
N ARG A 505 -19.20 -26.99 -13.43
CA ARG A 505 -18.23 -27.88 -14.10
C ARG A 505 -16.99 -27.13 -14.54
N PHE A 506 -15.83 -27.80 -14.49
CA PHE A 506 -14.58 -27.24 -15.00
C PHE A 506 -14.15 -28.01 -16.26
N TYR A 507 -13.73 -27.26 -17.27
CA TYR A 507 -13.13 -27.74 -18.51
C TYR A 507 -11.65 -27.39 -18.47
N LEU A 508 -10.79 -28.39 -18.54
CA LEU A 508 -9.35 -28.25 -18.37
C LEU A 508 -8.62 -28.79 -19.60
N SER A 509 -7.38 -28.36 -19.82
CA SER A 509 -6.51 -28.96 -20.81
C SER A 509 -5.07 -29.11 -20.31
N LEU A 510 -4.31 -30.00 -20.95
CA LEU A 510 -2.88 -30.15 -20.68
C LEU A 510 -2.04 -28.97 -21.19
N GLY A 511 -2.62 -28.13 -22.05
CA GLY A 511 -2.04 -26.89 -22.53
C GLY A 511 -2.33 -25.66 -21.66
N ASP A 512 -3.20 -25.78 -20.65
CA ASP A 512 -3.55 -24.65 -19.78
C ASP A 512 -2.31 -24.05 -19.07
N GLU A 513 -2.38 -22.78 -18.67
CA GLU A 513 -1.23 -22.10 -18.06
C GLU A 513 -0.68 -22.84 -16.84
N LEU A 514 -1.56 -23.31 -15.96
CA LEU A 514 -1.17 -24.10 -14.79
C LEU A 514 -0.38 -25.35 -15.20
N MET A 515 -0.81 -26.06 -16.24
CA MET A 515 -0.15 -27.29 -16.70
C MET A 515 1.16 -27.02 -17.45
N ARG A 516 1.25 -25.90 -18.17
CA ARG A 516 2.47 -25.44 -18.86
C ARG A 516 3.59 -25.06 -17.89
N ARG A 517 3.27 -24.53 -16.71
CA ARG A 517 4.25 -24.30 -15.64
C ARG A 517 4.88 -25.60 -15.12
N PHE A 518 4.25 -26.75 -15.37
CA PHE A 518 4.71 -28.07 -14.95
C PHE A 518 4.82 -29.04 -16.14
N ASN A 519 4.45 -30.31 -15.96
CA ASN A 519 4.69 -31.41 -16.89
C ASN A 519 3.59 -31.60 -17.97
N GLY A 520 2.79 -30.58 -18.28
CA GLY A 520 1.67 -30.66 -19.23
C GLY A 520 2.07 -31.15 -20.62
N ALA A 521 3.13 -30.59 -21.22
CA ALA A 521 3.60 -30.96 -22.55
C ALA A 521 4.10 -32.42 -22.65
N ALA A 522 4.70 -32.94 -21.58
CA ALA A 522 5.16 -34.33 -21.53
C ALA A 522 3.97 -35.31 -21.51
N LEU A 523 2.90 -34.97 -20.78
CA LEU A 523 1.65 -35.73 -20.72
C LEU A 523 0.93 -35.72 -22.06
N GLU A 524 0.85 -34.56 -22.71
CA GLU A 524 0.27 -34.42 -24.05
C GLU A 524 0.99 -35.32 -25.07
N THR A 525 2.33 -35.29 -25.08
CA THR A 525 3.16 -36.11 -25.97
C THR A 525 2.98 -37.61 -25.72
N LEU A 526 2.75 -38.02 -24.47
CA LEU A 526 2.46 -39.41 -24.10
C LEU A 526 1.09 -39.84 -24.62
N LEU A 527 0.06 -39.02 -24.45
CA LEU A 527 -1.31 -39.33 -24.87
C LEU A 527 -1.47 -39.37 -26.39
N THR A 528 -0.75 -38.50 -27.11
CA THR A 528 -0.68 -38.57 -28.57
C THR A 528 -0.03 -39.87 -29.05
N ARG A 529 1.00 -40.38 -28.35
CA ARG A 529 1.59 -41.70 -28.64
C ARG A 529 0.65 -42.87 -28.37
N LEU A 530 -0.33 -42.69 -27.48
CA LEU A 530 -1.38 -43.68 -27.19
C LEU A 530 -2.58 -43.57 -28.14
N ASN A 531 -2.49 -42.74 -29.20
CA ASN A 531 -3.54 -42.51 -30.20
C ASN A 531 -4.89 -42.06 -29.61
N LEU A 532 -4.87 -41.32 -28.49
CA LEU A 532 -6.09 -40.72 -27.95
C LEU A 532 -6.49 -39.50 -28.80
N PRO A 533 -7.72 -39.44 -29.34
CA PRO A 533 -8.24 -38.27 -30.05
C PRO A 533 -8.28 -37.03 -29.16
N ASP A 534 -8.19 -35.85 -29.77
CA ASP A 534 -8.10 -34.57 -29.05
C ASP A 534 -9.39 -34.18 -28.34
N ASP A 535 -10.54 -34.58 -28.89
CA ASP A 535 -11.90 -34.25 -28.48
C ASP A 535 -12.49 -35.21 -27.44
N VAL A 536 -11.77 -36.29 -27.08
CA VAL A 536 -12.21 -37.26 -26.08
C VAL A 536 -11.75 -36.83 -24.68
N PRO A 537 -12.68 -36.64 -23.71
CA PRO A 537 -12.30 -36.34 -22.34
C PRO A 537 -11.43 -37.43 -21.71
N ILE A 538 -10.39 -37.01 -21.00
CA ILE A 538 -9.40 -37.88 -20.37
C ILE A 538 -9.86 -38.25 -18.95
N GLU A 539 -10.38 -39.46 -18.79
CA GLU A 539 -10.70 -40.03 -17.47
C GLU A 539 -9.57 -40.91 -16.93
N ALA A 540 -8.41 -40.30 -16.65
CA ALA A 540 -7.26 -41.00 -16.11
C ALA A 540 -6.87 -40.48 -14.72
N LYS A 541 -6.93 -41.36 -13.70
CA LYS A 541 -6.50 -41.04 -12.32
C LYS A 541 -5.09 -40.44 -12.21
N MET A 542 -4.21 -40.74 -13.16
CA MET A 542 -2.86 -40.20 -13.21
C MET A 542 -2.87 -38.71 -13.62
N VAL A 543 -3.70 -38.33 -14.59
CA VAL A 543 -3.84 -36.95 -15.06
C VAL A 543 -4.56 -36.09 -14.03
N THR A 544 -5.65 -36.59 -13.42
CA THR A 544 -6.33 -35.87 -12.32
C THR A 544 -5.39 -35.58 -11.14
N ARG A 545 -4.52 -36.55 -10.80
CA ARG A 545 -3.50 -36.36 -9.76
C ARG A 545 -2.44 -35.33 -10.17
N ALA A 546 -2.03 -35.31 -11.44
CA ALA A 546 -1.08 -34.31 -11.93
C ALA A 546 -1.63 -32.88 -11.82
N ILE A 547 -2.89 -32.67 -12.23
CA ILE A 547 -3.57 -31.37 -12.11
C ILE A 547 -3.67 -30.94 -10.63
N LYS A 548 -4.13 -31.83 -9.75
CA LYS A 548 -4.21 -31.51 -8.32
C LYS A 548 -2.83 -31.22 -7.72
N SER A 549 -1.80 -31.96 -8.13
CA SER A 549 -0.42 -31.72 -7.69
C SER A 549 0.10 -30.37 -8.15
N ALA A 550 -0.12 -30.00 -9.42
CA ALA A 550 0.29 -28.71 -9.96
C ALA A 550 -0.33 -27.55 -9.18
N GLN A 551 -1.66 -27.58 -8.97
CA GLN A 551 -2.35 -26.55 -8.17
C GLN A 551 -1.82 -26.50 -6.73
N THR A 552 -1.61 -27.66 -6.09
CA THR A 552 -1.10 -27.70 -4.71
C THR A 552 0.33 -27.16 -4.59
N GLN A 553 1.18 -27.35 -5.61
CA GLN A 553 2.53 -26.77 -5.62
C GLN A 553 2.49 -25.24 -5.75
N VAL A 554 1.57 -24.69 -6.56
CA VAL A 554 1.37 -23.23 -6.65
C VAL A 554 0.84 -22.66 -5.34
N GLU A 555 -0.13 -23.33 -4.69
CA GLU A 555 -0.63 -22.95 -3.36
C GLU A 555 0.51 -22.89 -2.32
N GLN A 556 1.37 -23.92 -2.28
CA GLN A 556 2.51 -23.97 -1.36
C GLN A 556 3.56 -22.90 -1.68
N GLN A 557 3.84 -22.66 -2.96
CA GLN A 557 4.75 -21.59 -3.36
C GLN A 557 4.25 -20.22 -2.92
N ASN A 558 2.96 -19.93 -3.14
CA ASN A 558 2.34 -18.68 -2.71
C ASN A 558 2.37 -18.53 -1.18
N PHE A 559 2.11 -19.61 -0.43
CA PHE A 559 2.24 -19.63 1.02
C PHE A 559 3.67 -19.29 1.49
N GLU A 560 4.69 -19.91 0.91
CA GLU A 560 6.10 -19.64 1.27
C GLU A 560 6.52 -18.20 0.91
N VAL A 561 6.04 -17.65 -0.21
CA VAL A 561 6.27 -16.24 -0.57
C VAL A 561 5.71 -15.33 0.52
N ARG A 562 4.46 -15.51 0.95
CA ARG A 562 3.85 -14.70 2.02
C ARG A 562 4.58 -14.83 3.35
N LYS A 563 4.93 -16.07 3.71
CA LYS A 563 5.68 -16.35 4.93
C LYS A 563 7.03 -15.64 4.94
N ASN A 564 7.74 -15.63 3.81
CA ASN A 564 8.99 -14.90 3.67
C ASN A 564 8.78 -13.38 3.74
N VAL A 565 7.79 -12.84 3.01
CA VAL A 565 7.45 -11.40 3.06
C VAL A 565 7.20 -10.95 4.49
N LEU A 566 6.41 -11.71 5.27
CA LEU A 566 6.16 -11.40 6.67
C LEU A 566 7.44 -11.51 7.52
N LYS A 567 8.25 -12.57 7.36
CA LYS A 567 9.47 -12.77 8.16
C LYS A 567 10.44 -11.60 8.06
N TYR A 568 10.69 -11.08 6.85
CA TYR A 568 11.53 -9.91 6.65
C TYR A 568 10.87 -8.65 7.23
N ASP A 569 9.56 -8.50 7.05
CA ASP A 569 8.82 -7.36 7.58
C ASP A 569 8.77 -7.34 9.11
N GLU A 570 8.82 -8.47 9.82
CA GLU A 570 8.85 -8.51 11.29
C GLU A 570 10.06 -7.77 11.88
N VAL A 571 11.21 -7.82 11.20
CA VAL A 571 12.42 -7.10 11.61
C VAL A 571 12.19 -5.59 11.52
N MET A 572 11.71 -5.14 10.35
CA MET A 572 11.34 -3.74 10.12
C MET A 572 10.17 -3.30 11.00
N ASN A 573 9.29 -4.22 11.41
CA ASN A 573 8.13 -3.95 12.25
C ASN A 573 8.52 -3.54 13.65
N GLN A 574 9.52 -4.18 14.25
CA GLN A 574 10.00 -3.79 15.56
C GLN A 574 10.66 -2.41 15.51
N GLN A 575 11.47 -2.16 14.48
CA GLN A 575 12.15 -0.88 14.29
C GLN A 575 11.16 0.27 14.08
N ARG A 576 10.18 0.12 13.17
CA ARG A 576 9.19 1.17 12.90
C ARG A 576 8.27 1.44 14.08
N LYS A 577 7.98 0.46 14.94
CA LYS A 577 7.17 0.69 16.15
C LYS A 577 7.83 1.69 17.08
N VAL A 578 9.16 1.58 17.26
CA VAL A 578 9.94 2.54 18.04
C VAL A 578 9.88 3.91 17.39
N ILE A 579 10.27 4.01 16.11
CA ILE A 579 10.31 5.30 15.39
C ILE A 579 8.93 5.97 15.32
N TYR A 580 7.86 5.22 15.05
CA TYR A 580 6.51 5.77 14.97
C TYR A 580 5.98 6.19 16.34
N ALA A 581 6.36 5.51 17.41
CA ALA A 581 6.04 5.95 18.78
C ALA A 581 6.76 7.27 19.10
N GLU A 582 8.06 7.39 18.79
CA GLU A 582 8.81 8.64 18.96
C GLU A 582 8.16 9.81 18.20
N ARG A 583 7.85 9.59 16.92
CA ARG A 583 7.20 10.60 16.09
C ARG A 583 5.87 11.06 16.68
N ARG A 584 5.03 10.14 17.19
CA ARG A 584 3.75 10.51 17.80
C ARG A 584 3.92 11.36 19.04
N ARG A 585 4.85 11.02 19.94
CA ARG A 585 5.15 11.84 21.13
C ARG A 585 5.49 13.28 20.77
N ILE A 586 6.29 13.45 19.73
CA ILE A 586 6.66 14.78 19.20
C ILE A 586 5.43 15.50 18.64
N LEU A 587 4.62 14.83 17.80
CA LEU A 587 3.45 15.44 17.15
C LEU A 587 2.34 15.81 18.15
N GLU A 588 2.14 15.01 19.20
CA GLU A 588 1.17 15.27 20.27
C GLU A 588 1.54 16.48 21.14
N GLY A 589 2.75 17.04 20.96
CA GLY A 589 3.20 18.22 21.67
C GLY A 589 3.63 17.92 23.10
N GLU A 590 4.07 16.69 23.38
CA GLU A 590 4.63 16.33 24.68
C GLU A 590 5.85 17.21 25.02
N ASN A 591 6.08 17.45 26.31
CA ASN A 591 7.26 18.17 26.76
C ASN A 591 8.48 17.23 26.69
N LEU A 592 9.39 17.51 25.76
CA LEU A 592 10.55 16.65 25.48
C LEU A 592 11.84 17.10 26.18
N LYS A 593 11.75 18.04 27.15
CA LYS A 593 12.94 18.57 27.85
C LYS A 593 13.79 17.47 28.46
N ASP A 594 13.16 16.57 29.22
CA ASP A 594 13.87 15.51 29.94
C ASP A 594 14.53 14.54 28.95
N GLN A 595 13.87 14.24 27.84
CA GLN A 595 14.41 13.39 26.78
C GLN A 595 15.59 14.07 26.07
N ALA A 596 15.49 15.37 25.79
CA ALA A 596 16.57 16.12 25.18
C ALA A 596 17.80 16.18 26.10
N LEU A 597 17.61 16.42 27.40
CA LEU A 597 18.70 16.40 28.38
C LEU A 597 19.31 15.00 28.57
N ASP A 598 18.50 13.95 28.48
CA ASP A 598 18.97 12.56 28.51
C ASP A 598 19.81 12.25 27.26
N MET A 599 19.40 12.70 26.07
CA MET A 599 20.23 12.59 24.86
C MET A 599 21.55 13.35 24.98
N VAL A 600 21.53 14.57 25.56
CA VAL A 600 22.76 15.34 25.84
C VAL A 600 23.68 14.55 26.75
N ARG A 601 23.12 13.94 27.82
CA ARG A 601 23.89 13.12 28.76
C ARG A 601 24.48 11.89 28.09
N ASP A 602 23.68 11.14 27.34
CA ASP A 602 24.10 9.94 26.63
C ASP A 602 25.24 10.23 25.65
N VAL A 603 25.10 11.27 24.82
CA VAL A 603 26.10 11.64 23.82
C VAL A 603 27.41 12.05 24.49
N ILE A 604 27.38 12.92 25.51
CA ILE A 604 28.59 13.33 26.22
C ILE A 604 29.24 12.15 26.94
N THR A 605 28.45 11.27 27.55
CA THR A 605 28.95 10.05 28.19
C THR A 605 29.66 9.16 27.17
N ALA A 606 29.08 8.92 25.99
CA ALA A 606 29.69 8.12 24.94
C ALA A 606 31.02 8.71 24.44
N TYR A 607 31.09 10.03 24.26
CA TYR A 607 32.32 10.73 23.87
C TYR A 607 33.42 10.62 24.93
N VAL A 608 33.08 10.82 26.21
CA VAL A 608 34.03 10.67 27.33
C VAL A 608 34.49 9.21 27.42
N ASP A 609 33.59 8.24 27.29
CA ASP A 609 33.90 6.82 27.36
C ASP A 609 34.81 6.38 26.22
N GLY A 610 34.57 6.85 24.99
CA GLY A 610 35.43 6.58 23.85
C GLY A 610 36.83 7.17 24.00
N ALA A 611 36.96 8.34 24.62
CA ALA A 611 38.24 9.01 24.84
C ALA A 611 39.00 8.52 26.10
N THR A 612 38.31 7.88 27.04
CA THR A 612 38.87 7.46 28.35
C THR A 612 38.84 5.94 28.58
N GLY A 613 38.44 5.16 27.57
CA GLY A 613 38.24 3.71 27.69
C GLY A 613 39.52 2.87 27.82
N GLU A 614 40.65 3.36 27.30
CA GLU A 614 41.96 2.70 27.37
C GLU A 614 43.03 3.67 27.90
N GLY A 615 44.04 3.16 28.61
CA GLY A 615 45.16 3.95 29.13
C GLY A 615 44.96 4.52 30.54
N TYR A 616 46.00 5.19 31.06
CA TYR A 616 45.94 5.96 32.32
C TYR A 616 45.51 7.40 32.02
N ALA A 617 45.16 8.19 33.06
CA ALA A 617 44.70 9.57 32.91
C ALA A 617 45.69 10.48 32.13
N GLU A 618 46.98 10.13 32.12
CA GLU A 618 48.03 10.84 31.37
C GLU A 618 48.06 10.52 29.87
N ASP A 619 47.44 9.41 29.44
CA ASP A 619 47.40 8.94 28.06
C ASP A 619 46.13 9.37 27.30
N TRP A 620 45.16 10.00 28.00
CA TRP A 620 43.91 10.45 27.38
C TRP A 620 44.11 11.62 26.43
N ASP A 621 43.54 11.54 25.23
CA ASP A 621 43.55 12.63 24.25
C ASP A 621 42.42 13.63 24.54
N LEU A 622 42.65 14.49 25.53
CA LEU A 622 41.71 15.54 25.92
C LEU A 622 41.58 16.62 24.83
N ASP A 623 42.59 16.84 23.99
CA ASP A 623 42.51 17.80 22.90
C ASP A 623 41.52 17.35 21.81
N ALA A 624 41.55 16.07 21.45
CA ALA A 624 40.58 15.47 20.53
C ALA A 624 39.16 15.50 21.13
N LEU A 625 39.00 15.12 22.41
CA LEU A 625 37.71 15.15 23.11
C LEU A 625 37.09 16.55 23.14
N TRP A 626 37.85 17.59 23.53
CA TRP A 626 37.34 18.97 23.56
C TRP A 626 37.03 19.50 22.15
N THR A 627 37.81 19.09 21.14
CA THR A 627 37.56 19.49 19.75
C THR A 627 36.25 18.90 19.25
N ALA A 628 35.98 17.62 19.54
CA ALA A 628 34.73 16.96 19.18
C ALA A 628 33.54 17.59 19.92
N LEU A 629 33.61 17.76 21.25
CA LEU A 629 32.53 18.32 22.06
C LEU A 629 32.16 19.76 21.66
N LYS A 630 33.13 20.57 21.23
CA LYS A 630 32.88 21.94 20.72
C LYS A 630 32.03 21.99 19.45
N THR A 631 31.96 20.89 18.69
CA THR A 631 31.07 20.83 17.52
C THR A 631 29.61 20.63 17.94
N LEU A 632 29.40 19.97 19.09
CA LEU A 632 28.08 19.66 19.62
C LEU A 632 27.48 20.79 20.44
N TYR A 633 28.24 21.37 21.37
CA TYR A 633 27.74 22.42 22.28
C TYR A 633 28.84 23.42 22.66
N PRO A 634 28.47 24.63 23.14
CA PRO A 634 29.45 25.64 23.53
C PRO A 634 30.10 25.29 24.89
N VAL A 635 31.14 24.46 24.84
CA VAL A 635 31.91 24.02 26.03
C VAL A 635 32.46 25.23 26.79
N GLY A 636 32.05 25.37 28.05
CA GLY A 636 32.37 26.52 28.92
C GLY A 636 33.54 26.30 29.89
N ILE A 637 34.03 25.06 30.00
CA ILE A 637 35.20 24.68 30.81
C ILE A 637 36.37 24.24 29.95
N THR A 638 37.60 24.44 30.42
CA THR A 638 38.82 24.00 29.73
C THR A 638 39.40 22.76 30.40
N ALA A 639 40.10 21.91 29.63
CA ALA A 639 40.82 20.76 30.18
C ALA A 639 41.80 21.18 31.30
N ASP A 640 42.45 22.33 31.14
CA ASP A 640 43.32 22.95 32.14
C ASP A 640 42.62 23.29 33.47
N SER A 641 41.32 23.59 33.43
CA SER A 641 40.54 23.96 34.62
C SER A 641 40.17 22.77 35.50
N LEU A 642 40.21 21.55 34.94
CA LEU A 642 39.91 20.30 35.64
C LEU A 642 41.18 19.61 36.14
N THR A 643 42.33 19.87 35.50
CA THR A 643 43.63 19.29 35.85
C THR A 643 44.46 20.16 36.80
N ARG A 644 43.98 21.36 37.16
CA ARG A 644 44.63 22.24 38.14
C ARG A 644 43.67 22.71 39.21
N LYS A 645 43.98 22.39 40.48
CA LYS A 645 43.96 23.37 41.57
C LYS A 645 44.86 22.98 42.77
N ASP A 646 45.70 23.96 43.11
CA ASP A 646 46.19 24.36 44.43
C ASP A 646 47.08 23.41 45.26
N HIS A 647 48.38 23.69 45.18
CA HIS A 647 49.42 23.60 46.23
C HIS A 647 49.60 22.29 47.04
N GLU A 648 50.81 21.74 46.84
CA GLU A 648 51.67 21.01 47.80
C GLU A 648 51.62 19.49 47.95
N PHE A 649 50.69 18.74 47.36
CA PHE A 649 50.79 17.27 47.32
C PHE A 649 50.37 16.71 45.95
N GLU A 650 50.80 15.48 45.67
CA GLU A 650 50.79 14.75 44.38
C GLU A 650 49.57 15.02 43.47
N ARG A 651 49.78 14.98 42.13
CA ARG A 651 48.68 14.98 41.16
C ARG A 651 47.73 13.83 41.53
N ASP A 652 46.56 14.13 42.08
CA ASP A 652 45.47 13.15 42.05
C ASP A 652 45.07 13.04 40.57
N ASP A 653 45.20 11.84 40.02
CA ASP A 653 44.86 11.54 38.63
C ASP A 653 43.37 11.87 38.42
N LEU A 654 43.08 12.82 37.51
CA LEU A 654 41.71 13.18 37.14
C LEU A 654 40.94 11.90 36.79
N THR A 655 39.91 11.58 37.57
CA THR A 655 39.16 10.34 37.33
C THR A 655 38.15 10.53 36.20
N ARG A 656 37.82 9.44 35.51
CA ARG A 656 36.79 9.43 34.45
C ARG A 656 35.46 9.96 34.98
N GLU A 657 35.09 9.56 36.20
CA GLU A 657 33.83 9.97 36.83
C GLU A 657 33.80 11.49 37.10
N GLU A 658 34.90 12.07 37.55
CA GLU A 658 35.00 13.53 37.78
C GLU A 658 34.98 14.32 36.47
N LEU A 659 35.67 13.84 35.43
CA LEU A 659 35.65 14.44 34.10
C LEU A 659 34.23 14.42 33.50
N LEU A 660 33.57 13.27 33.54
CA LEU A 660 32.22 13.09 33.03
C LEU A 660 31.23 14.00 33.76
N GLU A 661 31.23 13.99 35.09
CA GLU A 661 30.33 14.79 35.92
C GLU A 661 30.55 16.30 35.68
N ALA A 662 31.80 16.74 35.50
CA ALA A 662 32.10 18.13 35.18
C ALA A 662 31.56 18.56 33.81
N LEU A 663 31.75 17.73 32.77
CA LEU A 663 31.25 18.00 31.42
C LEU A 663 29.72 17.94 31.34
N LEU A 664 29.08 17.03 32.07
CA LEU A 664 27.62 16.95 32.14
C LEU A 664 27.01 18.21 32.78
N LYS A 665 27.57 18.68 33.90
CA LYS A 665 27.13 19.94 34.54
C LYS A 665 27.37 21.15 33.64
N ASP A 666 28.46 21.16 32.88
CA ASP A 666 28.76 22.23 31.92
C ASP A 666 27.72 22.27 30.80
N ALA A 667 27.39 21.12 30.22
CA ALA A 667 26.40 20.98 29.16
C ALA A 667 24.97 21.28 29.63
N GLU A 668 24.59 20.86 30.84
CA GLU A 668 23.28 21.21 31.42
C GLU A 668 23.14 22.73 31.61
N ARG A 669 24.20 23.40 32.07
CA ARG A 669 24.25 24.86 32.17
C ARG A 669 24.17 25.52 30.80
N ALA A 670 24.89 24.99 29.80
CA ALA A 670 24.84 25.48 28.43
C ALA A 670 23.43 25.33 27.84
N TYR A 671 22.74 24.23 28.14
CA TYR A 671 21.38 23.99 27.69
C TYR A 671 20.40 25.00 28.29
N ALA A 672 20.52 25.27 29.59
CA ALA A 672 19.72 26.30 30.27
C ALA A 672 19.98 27.71 29.71
N ALA A 673 21.24 28.01 29.35
CA ALA A 673 21.57 29.28 28.69
C ALA A 673 20.95 29.37 27.29
N ARG A 674 20.95 28.27 26.53
CA ARG A 674 20.31 28.19 25.22
C ARG A 674 18.79 28.33 25.31
N GLU A 675 18.16 27.71 26.31
CA GLU A 675 16.73 27.84 26.60
C GLU A 675 16.36 29.31 26.86
N ALA A 676 17.12 30.01 27.70
CA ALA A 676 16.92 31.43 27.97
C ALA A 676 17.11 32.33 26.73
N GLU A 677 18.10 32.05 25.88
CA GLU A 677 18.32 32.76 24.61
C GLU A 677 17.11 32.64 23.69
N LEU A 678 16.52 31.46 23.56
CA LEU A 678 15.35 31.27 22.70
C LEU A 678 14.08 31.88 23.27
N GLU A 679 13.92 31.88 24.59
CA GLU A 679 12.81 32.59 25.24
C GLU A 679 12.90 34.10 24.99
N GLU A 680 14.11 34.67 24.94
CA GLU A 680 14.32 36.08 24.59
C GLU A 680 13.98 36.37 23.11
N ILE A 681 14.26 35.44 22.20
CA ILE A 681 14.04 35.61 20.75
C ILE A 681 12.56 35.40 20.37
N ALA A 682 11.91 34.38 20.90
CA ALA A 682 10.63 33.87 20.40
C ALA A 682 9.54 33.69 21.47
N GLY A 683 9.82 34.01 22.74
CA GLY A 683 8.87 33.96 23.84
C GLY A 683 8.81 32.63 24.60
N GLU A 684 7.92 32.56 25.58
CA GLU A 684 7.75 31.42 26.49
C GLU A 684 7.48 30.11 25.72
N GLY A 685 8.21 29.05 26.06
CA GLY A 685 8.04 27.73 25.45
C GLY A 685 8.69 27.55 24.07
N ALA A 686 9.44 28.54 23.56
CA ALA A 686 10.13 28.46 22.28
C ALA A 686 11.12 27.27 22.19
N MET A 687 11.84 26.98 23.28
CA MET A 687 12.78 25.84 23.35
C MET A 687 12.05 24.49 23.16
N ARG A 688 10.85 24.32 23.73
CA ARG A 688 10.05 23.09 23.57
C ARG A 688 9.58 22.90 22.13
N GLN A 689 9.30 23.99 21.42
CA GLN A 689 8.98 23.90 19.99
C GLN A 689 10.23 23.60 19.16
N LEU A 690 11.39 24.15 19.53
CA LEU A 690 12.65 23.84 18.86
C LEU A 690 12.99 22.35 19.01
N GLU A 691 12.88 21.80 20.22
CA GLU A 691 13.10 20.38 20.51
C GLU A 691 12.27 19.49 19.58
N ARG A 692 10.96 19.76 19.51
CA ARG A 692 10.06 18.99 18.63
C ARG A 692 10.45 19.10 17.17
N ASN A 693 10.72 20.31 16.69
CA ASN A 693 11.09 20.55 15.29
C ASN A 693 12.42 19.87 14.94
N VAL A 694 13.43 19.97 15.80
CA VAL A 694 14.75 19.37 15.57
C VAL A 694 14.64 17.85 15.57
N LEU A 695 14.05 17.26 16.62
CA LEU A 695 13.91 15.81 16.75
C LEU A 695 13.14 15.20 15.58
N LEU A 696 12.01 15.79 15.18
CA LEU A 696 11.22 15.28 14.06
C LEU A 696 12.03 15.28 12.76
N ASN A 697 12.73 16.37 12.46
CA ASN A 697 13.52 16.47 11.23
C ASN A 697 14.69 15.49 11.21
N VAL A 698 15.40 15.32 12.33
CA VAL A 698 16.53 14.40 12.44
C VAL A 698 16.05 12.95 12.31
N ILE A 699 14.99 12.57 13.04
CA ILE A 699 14.38 11.24 12.96
C ILE A 699 13.96 10.94 11.52
N ASP A 700 13.26 11.88 10.87
CA ASP A 700 12.72 11.68 9.52
C ASP A 700 13.79 11.51 8.46
N ARG A 701 14.89 12.26 8.58
CA ARG A 701 16.03 12.13 7.66
C ARG A 701 16.74 10.79 7.88
N LYS A 702 17.16 10.51 9.13
CA LYS A 702 17.93 9.30 9.47
C LYS A 702 17.14 8.02 9.24
N TRP A 703 15.85 8.01 9.58
CA TRP A 703 14.99 6.86 9.31
C TRP A 703 14.85 6.59 7.81
N ARG A 704 14.76 7.63 7.00
CA ARG A 704 14.64 7.50 5.54
C ARG A 704 15.93 6.98 4.90
N GLU A 705 17.09 7.44 5.38
CA GLU A 705 18.40 6.90 5.02
C GLU A 705 18.49 5.41 5.41
N HIS A 706 18.07 5.07 6.63
CA HIS A 706 18.05 3.68 7.09
C HIS A 706 17.13 2.78 6.25
N LEU A 707 15.94 3.25 5.89
CA LEU A 707 15.04 2.50 5.00
C LEU A 707 15.68 2.20 3.64
N TYR A 708 16.43 3.16 3.09
CA TYR A 708 17.14 2.99 1.84
C TYR A 708 18.23 1.92 1.95
N GLU A 709 19.03 1.94 3.01
CA GLU A 709 20.04 0.91 3.24
C GLU A 709 19.43 -0.47 3.54
N MET A 710 18.30 -0.52 4.26
CA MET A 710 17.58 -1.76 4.55
C MET A 710 16.99 -2.41 3.29
N ASP A 711 16.58 -1.62 2.29
CA ASP A 711 16.15 -2.15 0.99
C ASP A 711 17.32 -2.86 0.29
N TYR A 712 18.52 -2.27 0.26
CA TYR A 712 19.70 -2.94 -0.31
C TYR A 712 20.14 -4.17 0.48
N LEU A 713 20.11 -4.08 1.81
CA LEU A 713 20.46 -5.22 2.66
C LEU A 713 19.55 -6.41 2.37
N LYS A 714 18.24 -6.16 2.23
CA LYS A 714 17.26 -7.21 1.94
C LYS A 714 17.50 -7.87 0.58
N GLU A 715 17.86 -7.11 -0.45
CA GLU A 715 18.18 -7.66 -1.77
C GLU A 715 19.52 -8.42 -1.78
N GLY A 716 20.54 -7.89 -1.09
CA GLY A 716 21.88 -8.46 -1.04
C GLY A 716 22.00 -9.73 -0.20
N ILE A 717 21.15 -9.91 0.83
CA ILE A 717 21.28 -11.01 1.78
C ILE A 717 21.00 -12.39 1.16
N GLY A 718 20.20 -12.44 0.08
CA GLY A 718 19.89 -13.68 -0.62
C GLY A 718 21.13 -14.39 -1.18
N LEU A 719 22.16 -13.63 -1.54
CA LEU A 719 23.43 -14.15 -2.06
C LEU A 719 24.29 -14.83 -0.97
N ARG A 720 24.08 -14.47 0.31
CA ARG A 720 24.81 -15.06 1.44
C ARG A 720 24.30 -16.44 1.84
N ALA A 721 23.14 -16.87 1.32
CA ALA A 721 22.59 -18.21 1.49
C ALA A 721 23.53 -19.33 1.00
N MET A 722 24.50 -18.99 0.12
CA MET A 722 25.49 -19.95 -0.40
C MET A 722 26.46 -20.48 0.68
N ALA A 723 26.58 -19.81 1.83
CA ALA A 723 27.53 -20.15 2.91
C ALA A 723 26.95 -20.99 4.07
N GLN A 724 25.83 -21.71 3.86
CA GLN A 724 25.12 -22.50 4.88
C GLN A 724 24.66 -21.70 6.14
N ARG A 725 24.60 -20.37 6.06
CA ARG A 725 23.99 -19.52 7.09
C ARG A 725 22.56 -19.17 6.71
N ASP A 726 21.67 -19.06 7.70
CA ASP A 726 20.29 -18.62 7.48
C ASP A 726 20.28 -17.12 7.12
N PRO A 727 19.85 -16.73 5.89
CA PRO A 727 19.83 -15.34 5.47
C PRO A 727 18.99 -14.44 6.39
N LEU A 728 17.91 -14.97 6.98
CA LEU A 728 17.05 -14.18 7.85
C LEU A 728 17.76 -13.77 9.14
N VAL A 729 18.59 -14.66 9.70
CA VAL A 729 19.35 -14.38 10.94
C VAL A 729 20.42 -13.33 10.69
N GLU A 730 21.11 -13.41 9.55
CA GLU A 730 22.11 -12.40 9.18
C GLU A 730 21.44 -11.05 8.88
N TYR A 731 20.29 -11.04 8.19
CA TYR A 731 19.48 -9.83 7.99
C TYR A 731 19.03 -9.20 9.32
N GLN A 732 18.63 -10.03 10.29
CA GLN A 732 18.24 -9.57 11.62
C GLN A 732 19.41 -8.94 12.38
N ARG A 733 20.59 -9.58 12.36
CA ARG A 733 21.78 -9.06 13.04
C ARG A 733 22.22 -7.74 12.44
N GLU A 734 22.48 -7.70 11.13
CA GLU A 734 22.95 -6.49 10.46
C GLU A 734 21.91 -5.38 10.47
N GLY A 735 20.64 -5.70 10.26
CA GLY A 735 19.56 -4.73 10.34
C GLY A 735 19.41 -4.14 11.75
N TYR A 736 19.70 -4.89 12.81
CA TYR A 736 19.69 -4.40 14.19
C TYR A 736 20.91 -3.52 14.49
N ASP A 737 22.10 -3.93 14.06
CA ASP A 737 23.34 -3.16 14.24
C ASP A 737 23.22 -1.79 13.54
N MET A 738 22.71 -1.78 12.30
CA MET A 738 22.42 -0.54 11.55
C MET A 738 21.37 0.32 12.25
N PHE A 739 20.33 -0.30 12.81
CA PHE A 739 19.30 0.44 13.55
C PHE A 739 19.84 1.08 14.83
N MET A 740 20.72 0.40 15.57
CA MET A 740 21.37 0.98 16.75
C MET A 740 22.32 2.12 16.37
N ALA A 741 23.17 1.92 15.35
CA ALA A 741 24.02 2.97 14.83
C ALA A 741 23.22 4.20 14.35
N MET A 742 22.07 3.96 13.72
CA MET A 742 21.14 5.02 13.31
C MET A 742 20.58 5.77 14.54
N LEU A 743 20.16 5.07 15.60
CA LEU A 743 19.65 5.70 16.82
C LEU A 743 20.72 6.55 17.51
N ASP A 744 21.96 6.05 17.59
CA ASP A 744 23.07 6.81 18.18
C ASP A 744 23.39 8.06 17.37
N GLY A 745 23.45 7.94 16.03
CA GLY A 745 23.61 9.07 15.13
C GLY A 745 22.44 10.07 15.20
N MET A 746 21.21 9.61 15.45
CA MET A 746 20.06 10.49 15.68
C MET A 746 20.22 11.31 16.95
N LYS A 747 20.67 10.71 18.06
CA LYS A 747 20.89 11.42 19.34
C LYS A 747 21.95 12.50 19.17
N GLU A 748 23.09 12.13 18.58
CA GLU A 748 24.23 13.04 18.38
C GLU A 748 23.86 14.25 17.51
N GLU A 749 23.26 14.01 16.33
CA GLU A 749 22.85 15.10 15.44
C GLU A 749 21.79 15.99 16.10
N SER A 750 20.85 15.39 16.85
CA SER A 750 19.82 16.15 17.57
C SER A 750 20.44 17.12 18.57
N VAL A 751 21.40 16.65 19.39
CA VAL A 751 22.13 17.50 20.34
C VAL A 751 22.86 18.64 19.62
N GLY A 752 23.58 18.32 18.54
CA GLY A 752 24.29 19.33 17.74
C GLY A 752 23.36 20.40 17.16
N PHE A 753 22.19 20.03 16.63
CA PHE A 753 21.20 20.98 16.15
C PHE A 753 20.57 21.80 17.28
N LEU A 754 20.24 21.18 18.42
CA LEU A 754 19.63 21.88 19.56
C LEU A 754 20.47 23.07 20.04
N PHE A 755 21.79 22.91 20.11
CA PHE A 755 22.70 23.97 20.53
C PHE A 755 23.00 24.99 19.44
N ASN A 756 23.11 24.58 18.18
CA ASN A 756 23.72 25.41 17.14
C ASN A 756 22.75 25.92 16.05
N VAL A 757 21.54 25.37 15.95
CA VAL A 757 20.60 25.76 14.89
C VAL A 757 20.22 27.24 14.99
N THR A 758 20.29 27.96 13.88
CA THR A 758 19.90 29.38 13.83
C THR A 758 18.39 29.52 13.87
N VAL A 759 17.88 30.30 14.82
CA VAL A 759 16.45 30.55 15.01
C VAL A 759 16.13 31.99 14.60
N GLU A 760 15.19 32.16 13.66
CA GLU A 760 14.64 33.47 13.28
C GLU A 760 13.15 33.53 13.69
N ALA A 761 12.73 34.61 14.33
CA ALA A 761 11.32 34.86 14.63
C ALA A 761 10.57 35.25 13.34
N VAL A 762 9.54 34.49 12.96
CA VAL A 762 8.68 34.86 11.83
C VAL A 762 7.68 35.91 12.32
N PRO A 763 7.67 37.15 11.77
CA PRO A 763 6.61 38.10 12.08
C PRO A 763 5.29 37.54 11.57
N ALA A 764 4.26 37.58 12.42
CA ALA A 764 2.91 37.16 12.03
C ALA A 764 2.51 37.85 10.71
N PRO A 765 1.95 37.13 9.73
CA PRO A 765 1.48 37.76 8.51
C PRO A 765 0.48 38.86 8.89
N PRO A 766 0.60 40.08 8.34
CA PRO A 766 -0.37 41.13 8.59
C PRO A 766 -1.73 40.59 8.14
N VAL A 767 -2.64 40.43 9.08
CA VAL A 767 -4.05 40.14 8.80
C VAL A 767 -4.55 41.33 7.98
N ALA A 768 -4.63 41.18 6.66
CA ALA A 768 -5.32 42.14 5.83
C ALA A 768 -6.77 42.18 6.35
N PRO A 769 -7.32 43.36 6.72
CA PRO A 769 -8.72 43.43 7.08
C PRO A 769 -9.53 42.94 5.89
N ALA A 770 -10.23 41.83 6.06
CA ALA A 770 -11.20 41.38 5.08
C ALA A 770 -12.21 42.51 4.89
N ALA A 771 -12.34 43.00 3.66
CA ALA A 771 -13.41 43.92 3.32
C ALA A 771 -14.74 43.18 3.47
N GLU A 772 -15.50 43.50 4.50
CA GLU A 772 -16.86 43.00 4.69
C GLU A 772 -17.76 43.46 3.54
N PRO A 773 -18.53 42.56 2.90
CA PRO A 773 -19.63 42.96 2.03
C PRO A 773 -20.71 43.67 2.86
N ALA A 774 -21.09 44.88 2.45
CA ALA A 774 -21.94 45.82 3.18
C ALA A 774 -23.42 45.39 3.38
N GLU A 775 -23.78 44.12 3.22
CA GLU A 775 -25.18 43.65 3.30
C GLU A 775 -25.49 42.72 4.48
N LEU A 776 -24.52 42.44 5.37
CA LEU A 776 -24.74 41.61 6.58
C LEU A 776 -24.75 42.39 7.91
N ALA A 777 -24.44 43.69 7.89
CA ALA A 777 -24.40 44.53 9.09
C ALA A 777 -25.79 44.80 9.70
N GLU A 778 -26.86 44.82 8.89
CA GLU A 778 -28.23 45.01 9.41
C GLU A 778 -28.79 43.77 10.10
N PHE A 779 -28.38 42.56 9.70
CA PHE A 779 -28.86 41.32 10.31
C PHE A 779 -28.16 41.02 11.65
N ALA A 780 -26.87 41.36 11.76
CA ALA A 780 -26.10 41.22 13.00
C ALA A 780 -26.57 42.20 14.09
N ALA A 781 -26.98 43.42 13.71
CA ALA A 781 -27.52 44.41 14.65
C ALA A 781 -28.88 44.00 15.24
N ALA A 782 -29.71 43.28 14.47
CA ALA A 782 -31.00 42.76 14.94
C ALA A 782 -30.85 41.52 15.84
N ALA A 783 -29.86 40.67 15.59
CA ALA A 783 -29.57 39.48 16.41
C ALA A 783 -28.89 39.86 17.76
N ALA A 784 -28.06 40.90 17.78
CA ALA A 784 -27.37 41.37 18.98
C ALA A 784 -28.32 41.97 20.05
N ALA A 785 -29.48 42.48 19.65
CA ALA A 785 -30.49 43.00 20.59
C ALA A 785 -31.28 41.89 21.31
N ALA A 786 -31.30 40.66 20.78
CA ALA A 786 -32.05 39.53 21.35
C ALA A 786 -31.23 38.64 22.29
N ALA A 787 -29.90 38.79 22.33
CA ALA A 787 -28.99 37.91 23.07
C ALA A 787 -28.51 38.44 24.44
N GLN A 788 -28.97 39.62 24.90
CA GLN A 788 -28.51 40.22 26.17
C GLN A 788 -29.22 39.74 27.45
N GLN A 789 -29.94 38.61 27.40
CA GLN A 789 -30.43 37.94 28.62
C GLN A 789 -30.33 36.42 28.47
N ARG A 790 -29.12 35.85 28.61
CA ARG A 790 -28.89 34.54 29.25
C ARG A 790 -27.39 34.20 29.31
N SER A 791 -27.01 33.67 30.47
CA SER A 791 -25.81 32.90 30.82
C SER A 791 -24.43 33.58 30.72
N ALA A 792 -23.97 34.06 31.87
CA ALA A 792 -22.61 33.85 32.33
C ALA A 792 -22.48 32.39 32.81
N VAL A 793 -21.48 31.62 32.33
CA VAL A 793 -20.65 30.60 33.01
C VAL A 793 -19.56 30.12 32.02
N ASP A 794 -18.33 30.06 32.52
CA ASP A 794 -17.07 29.46 32.00
C ASP A 794 -16.50 29.90 30.64
N GLY A 795 -15.49 30.76 30.71
CA GLY A 795 -14.49 30.96 29.66
C GLY A 795 -13.10 30.57 30.19
N GLY A 796 -12.75 29.28 30.09
CA GLY A 796 -11.36 28.84 30.18
C GLY A 796 -10.58 29.41 29.00
N ALA A 797 -9.60 30.26 29.29
CA ALA A 797 -8.72 30.83 28.30
C ALA A 797 -7.92 29.72 27.61
N ARG A 798 -8.22 29.43 26.34
CA ARG A 798 -7.26 28.76 25.45
C ARG A 798 -6.13 29.76 25.18
N GLU A 799 -4.95 29.46 25.73
CA GLU A 799 -3.70 30.13 25.37
C GLU A 799 -3.54 30.12 23.84
N ARG A 800 -3.26 31.30 23.29
CA ARG A 800 -2.89 31.44 21.88
C ARG A 800 -1.52 30.78 21.71
N ALA A 801 -1.44 29.79 20.82
CA ALA A 801 -0.17 29.22 20.40
C ALA A 801 0.79 30.35 19.94
N PRO A 802 2.06 30.35 20.40
CA PRO A 802 3.03 31.34 19.98
C PRO A 802 3.41 31.19 18.51
N SER A 803 4.01 32.25 17.94
CA SER A 803 4.42 32.38 16.54
C SER A 803 5.24 31.19 16.05
N ALA A 804 4.88 30.65 14.87
CA ALA A 804 5.59 29.54 14.24
C ALA A 804 7.07 29.87 13.99
N LEU A 805 7.97 29.18 14.70
CA LEU A 805 9.41 29.23 14.50
C LEU A 805 9.79 28.53 13.18
N ARG A 806 10.65 29.16 12.36
CA ARG A 806 11.25 28.52 11.17
C ARG A 806 12.76 28.39 11.36
N ALA A 807 13.26 27.16 11.33
CA ALA A 807 14.70 26.88 11.22
C ALA A 807 15.14 27.01 9.74
N LYS A 808 16.23 27.74 9.50
CA LYS A 808 16.76 27.98 8.15
C LYS A 808 17.52 26.73 7.66
N GLY A 809 17.18 26.22 6.47
CA GLY A 809 17.78 25.01 5.88
C GLY A 809 16.88 23.76 5.87
N VAL A 810 15.67 23.84 6.42
CA VAL A 810 14.67 22.76 6.43
C VAL A 810 13.55 23.13 5.44
N ALA A 811 13.61 22.62 4.21
CA ALA A 811 12.62 22.91 3.17
C ALA A 811 11.39 22.00 3.31
N SER A 812 10.19 22.60 3.30
CA SER A 812 8.89 21.94 3.41
C SER A 812 8.16 21.87 2.06
N GLU A 813 8.78 21.32 1.02
CA GLU A 813 8.07 20.98 -0.21
C GLU A 813 7.89 19.46 -0.29
N SER A 814 6.64 19.01 -0.37
CA SER A 814 6.31 17.59 -0.49
C SER A 814 6.72 17.09 -1.88
N PRO A 815 7.66 16.13 -1.98
CA PRO A 815 8.06 15.59 -3.27
C PRO A 815 6.95 14.74 -3.91
N ALA A 816 7.07 14.47 -5.21
CA ALA A 816 6.13 13.58 -5.90
C ALA A 816 6.24 12.15 -5.35
N LEU A 817 5.14 11.61 -4.82
CA LEU A 817 5.10 10.29 -4.20
C LEU A 817 4.57 9.23 -5.17
N THR A 818 5.16 8.05 -5.08
CA THR A 818 4.72 6.83 -5.76
C THR A 818 4.21 5.85 -4.71
N TYR A 819 3.03 5.28 -4.94
CA TYR A 819 2.36 4.33 -4.08
C TYR A 819 2.35 2.99 -4.76
N SER A 820 2.79 1.94 -4.07
CA SER A 820 2.78 0.56 -4.56
C SER A 820 2.06 -0.33 -3.56
N GLY A 821 1.06 -1.07 -3.99
CA GLY A 821 0.28 -1.97 -3.14
C GLY A 821 -0.31 -3.14 -3.92
N PRO A 822 -0.98 -4.10 -3.26
CA PRO A 822 -1.63 -5.20 -3.95
C PRO A 822 -2.78 -4.73 -4.85
N ALA A 823 -2.89 -5.35 -6.02
CA ALA A 823 -4.05 -5.33 -6.90
C ALA A 823 -5.03 -6.44 -6.49
N GLU A 824 -6.26 -6.43 -7.05
CA GLU A 824 -7.29 -7.44 -6.76
C GLU A 824 -6.88 -8.89 -7.12
N ASP A 825 -5.91 -9.07 -8.03
CA ASP A 825 -5.35 -10.37 -8.39
C ASP A 825 -4.12 -10.76 -7.54
N GLY A 826 -3.77 -9.91 -6.57
CA GLY A 826 -2.61 -10.01 -5.69
C GLY A 826 -1.26 -9.71 -6.35
N SER A 827 -1.25 -9.12 -7.55
CA SER A 827 -0.05 -8.54 -8.16
C SER A 827 0.23 -7.12 -7.62
N ALA A 828 1.40 -6.54 -7.89
CA ALA A 828 1.71 -5.18 -7.45
C ALA A 828 1.15 -4.12 -8.41
N GLN A 829 0.33 -3.20 -7.90
CA GLN A 829 -0.18 -2.02 -8.60
C GLN A 829 0.57 -0.76 -8.15
N VAL A 830 0.97 0.07 -9.11
CA VAL A 830 1.69 1.34 -8.86
C VAL A 830 0.84 2.55 -9.27
N GLN A 831 0.67 3.50 -8.36
CA GLN A 831 0.02 4.80 -8.57
C GLN A 831 1.00 5.94 -8.26
N ARG A 832 0.86 7.08 -8.95
CA ARG A 832 1.71 8.27 -8.71
C ARG A 832 0.84 9.48 -8.44
N ASN A 833 1.11 10.18 -7.33
CA ASN A 833 0.59 11.52 -7.13
C ASN A 833 1.61 12.54 -7.62
N GLY A 834 1.33 13.09 -8.80
CA GLY A 834 1.99 14.26 -9.36
C GLY A 834 0.99 15.40 -9.48
N GLY A 835 0.76 16.09 -8.37
CA GLY A 835 -0.05 17.30 -8.30
C GLY A 835 0.64 18.47 -9.00
N GLY A 836 0.36 18.62 -10.28
CA GLY A 836 0.28 19.92 -10.90
C GLY A 836 -1.11 20.03 -11.50
N ALA A 837 -2.03 20.70 -10.81
CA ALA A 837 -3.22 21.23 -11.46
C ALA A 837 -2.72 21.89 -12.76
N HIS A 838 -3.14 21.38 -13.92
CA HIS A 838 -2.90 22.07 -15.17
C HIS A 838 -3.54 23.45 -15.01
N LYS A 839 -2.73 24.46 -14.67
CA LYS A 839 -3.12 25.87 -14.74
C LYS A 839 -3.66 26.04 -16.15
N THR A 840 -4.98 26.13 -16.23
CA THR A 840 -5.64 26.44 -17.48
C THR A 840 -5.09 27.79 -17.87
N PRO A 841 -4.48 27.96 -19.06
CA PRO A 841 -3.98 29.27 -19.47
C PRO A 841 -5.12 30.26 -19.30
N ALA A 842 -4.86 31.38 -18.61
CA ALA A 842 -5.88 32.37 -18.33
C ALA A 842 -6.63 32.74 -19.63
N GLY A 843 -7.96 32.59 -19.62
CA GLY A 843 -8.83 32.92 -20.76
C GLY A 843 -9.41 31.75 -21.58
N VAL A 844 -9.38 30.50 -21.10
CA VAL A 844 -10.06 29.37 -21.76
C VAL A 844 -11.31 28.95 -20.96
N PRO A 845 -12.53 28.93 -21.56
CA PRO A 845 -13.75 28.52 -20.86
C PRO A 845 -13.72 27.04 -20.45
N ALA A 846 -14.32 26.71 -19.30
CA ALA A 846 -14.53 25.33 -18.88
C ALA A 846 -15.44 24.61 -19.90
N GLY A 847 -14.90 23.59 -20.57
CA GLY A 847 -15.58 22.85 -21.66
C GLY A 847 -14.84 22.84 -23.01
N ALA A 848 -13.75 23.60 -23.16
CA ALA A 848 -13.01 23.67 -24.43
C ALA A 848 -12.35 22.33 -24.81
N SER A 849 -12.50 21.98 -26.09
CA SER A 849 -11.96 20.77 -26.71
C SER A 849 -10.41 20.78 -26.73
N ARG A 850 -9.81 19.59 -26.83
CA ARG A 850 -8.33 19.43 -26.86
C ARG A 850 -7.66 20.21 -28.00
N ARG A 851 -8.39 20.49 -29.09
CA ARG A 851 -7.93 21.29 -30.24
C ARG A 851 -7.85 22.77 -29.91
N GLU A 852 -8.86 23.33 -29.24
CA GLU A 852 -8.93 24.75 -28.86
C GLU A 852 -7.85 25.12 -27.84
N ARG A 853 -7.55 24.24 -26.88
CA ARG A 853 -6.45 24.44 -25.92
C ARG A 853 -5.07 24.51 -26.60
N ARG A 854 -4.85 23.70 -27.65
CA ARG A 854 -3.61 23.73 -28.45
C ARG A 854 -3.48 25.00 -29.30
N GLU A 855 -4.60 25.53 -29.77
CA GLU A 855 -4.62 26.75 -30.57
C GLU A 855 -4.37 28.00 -29.73
N ALA A 856 -4.93 28.04 -28.51
CA ALA A 856 -4.66 29.09 -27.52
C ALA A 856 -3.18 29.10 -27.09
N ALA A 857 -2.59 27.93 -26.84
CA ALA A 857 -1.16 27.80 -26.50
C ALA A 857 -0.24 28.29 -27.64
N ARG A 858 -0.62 28.05 -28.90
CA ARG A 858 0.14 28.56 -30.08
C ARG A 858 0.08 30.07 -30.24
N ARG A 859 -1.01 30.72 -29.80
CA ARG A 859 -1.14 32.19 -29.84
C ARG A 859 -0.29 32.89 -28.78
N GLN A 860 -0.16 32.30 -27.59
CA GLN A 860 0.69 32.85 -26.52
C GLN A 860 2.19 32.77 -26.82
N GLY A 861 2.63 31.84 -27.68
CA GLY A 861 4.04 31.70 -28.09
C GLY A 861 4.55 32.75 -29.10
N ARG A 862 3.72 33.71 -29.55
CA ARG A 862 4.11 34.78 -30.47
C ARG A 862 4.17 36.14 -29.76
N GLY A 863 5.09 36.29 -28.81
CA GLY A 863 5.50 37.58 -28.24
C GLY A 863 6.57 38.28 -29.11
N ALA A 864 6.48 39.61 -29.21
CA ALA A 864 7.11 40.47 -30.19
C ALA A 864 8.66 40.51 -30.20
N LYS A 865 9.27 40.56 -31.39
CA LYS A 865 10.69 40.90 -31.59
C LYS A 865 10.92 42.41 -31.34
N PRO A 866 12.05 42.82 -30.71
CA PRO A 866 12.39 44.23 -30.55
C PRO A 866 12.90 44.82 -31.88
N PRO A 867 12.78 46.15 -32.11
CA PRO A 867 13.21 46.78 -33.34
C PRO A 867 14.74 46.93 -33.37
N LYS A 868 15.36 46.56 -34.51
CA LYS A 868 16.79 46.80 -34.77
C LYS A 868 17.04 48.29 -35.01
N SER A 869 17.94 48.88 -34.22
CA SER A 869 18.51 50.21 -34.45
C SER A 869 19.46 50.17 -35.66
N VAL A 870 19.28 51.12 -36.58
CA VAL A 870 20.12 51.33 -37.77
C VAL A 870 21.03 52.55 -37.56
N LYS A 871 22.22 52.49 -38.17
CA LYS A 871 23.20 53.54 -38.54
C LYS A 871 24.46 53.54 -37.67
N LYS A 872 25.69 53.73 -38.16
CA LYS A 872 26.36 54.02 -39.46
C LYS A 872 27.84 53.74 -39.09
N ARG A 873 28.70 53.10 -39.87
CA ARG A 873 29.23 53.47 -41.18
C ARG A 873 30.16 52.34 -41.62
#